data_AF-A0A383VD50-F1
#
_entry.id   AF-A0A383VD50-F1
#
_cell.length_a   1.000
_cell.length_b   1.000
_cell.length_c   1.000
_cell.angle_alpha   90.00
_cell.angle_beta   90.00
_cell.angle_gamma   90.00
#
_symmetry.space_group_name_H-M   'P 1'
#
loop_
_entity.id
_entity.type
_entity.pdbx_description
1 polymer ?
#
loop_
_entity_poly.entity_id
_entity_poly.type
_entity_poly.pdbx_seq_one_letter_code
_entity_poly.pdbx_strand_id
1 'polypeptide(L)'
;MSHVKAYTVGGIGSQPGLDNVVSVARGHPIALDHAGSERIKKESPAPKAFQAEADSDGQAVAAAASTPSLSAEQTRAVLITRLLSLMNGKTGVRLQVADFLKELLNQNIVPAVPAADDAAALGAVADACKGLGSVAGSSQQLSAALEAAGIAAPGVSAAERAAISSGAAASAGVGSLVIVGGKQLLTVVTAVAALSCEAAGAQVKAFEADVVECLGYKGAISAADELKGLLDGSKAAGSRKGLAAEQQALFSNLPQVLGSAADALGVAYNNVRPEVQSAALPVKAGASPTLPSPTLAPALSDAARALLGVAHSCVARSQTLSSLNPAVEPQLQQLAAAALSGPLAAAQQQLAAVGSELLSPARVQWGLGAEAQQRGLGLQAALAAAAALDALQQAAAVEGLAAVVVLRLAEGPAAEPVAASEQQQQQDGKENKKKDKKDKKAAGLTLGKGTAVVRAHLEKAVAEAAAAAGTAAGAAGTLQVVDGSLAAAAAVLAGGAGLAAVTAVITAHEASAVKLLEELKLVVEANQARRKPKVAKGARDFLPDQMAIREAAFGIITSVFKRHGAVAIDTPVFELRETLMGKYGEDSKLIYDLADQGGELLSLRYDLTVPFARYVAVNAIGNIKRYHIGKVYRRDQPQLARGRFREFFQCDFDIAGSYAAMVPDAEVLGVLVEILRDLRLGQFTVKLNHRKLLDAMLAIAGVPPQKFRPICSAIDKLDKEPWEVVRAEMVEEKGLPGDVADAIGQFVVLRGEPRQLLATLTASDHPLAQHPDSAAALAELSQLFDYLEAFGALGPISFDLSLARGLDYYTGVIYEAVLEGGNVGSIAAGGRYDKLVGMFSGKDVPAVGVSIGIERVFAIMEGQARQRAADSGVPIRATETQVLVASIGNGMQVKRMEVASKLWAAGIKAEFGFKPNPKMGDQLGYALEQGIPFMVLFGDDELQQGLVKVKGMAAKTEESVPLEGLVGELQRLIAAQAAS
;
A
#
# COMPACT_ATOMS: atom_id res chain seq x y z
N MET A 1 -30.44 19.75 18.29
CA MET A 1 -28.99 19.53 18.23
C MET A 1 -28.77 18.02 18.29
N SER A 2 -28.32 17.41 17.20
CA SER A 2 -27.87 16.01 17.20
C SER A 2 -26.77 15.86 18.25
N HIS A 3 -26.83 14.80 19.07
CA HIS A 3 -25.79 14.51 20.06
C HIS A 3 -24.47 14.17 19.34
N VAL A 4 -23.66 15.19 19.07
CA VAL A 4 -22.30 15.00 18.58
C VAL A 4 -21.51 14.32 19.70
N LYS A 5 -21.11 13.06 19.48
CA LYS A 5 -20.39 12.26 20.46
C LYS A 5 -19.01 12.88 20.71
N ALA A 6 -18.69 13.23 21.95
CA ALA A 6 -17.42 13.84 22.30
C ALA A 6 -16.23 12.91 21.97
N TYR A 7 -15.15 13.50 21.45
CA TYR A 7 -13.92 12.78 21.16
C TYR A 7 -13.16 12.47 22.46
N THR A 8 -12.72 11.23 22.64
CA THR A 8 -12.08 10.77 23.90
C THR A 8 -10.56 10.87 23.82
N VAL A 9 -9.94 11.54 24.79
CA VAL A 9 -8.50 11.82 24.86
C VAL A 9 -7.84 10.92 25.93
N GLY A 10 -6.84 10.10 25.56
CA GLY A 10 -5.98 9.36 26.50
C GLY A 10 -6.12 7.83 26.56
N GLY A 11 -6.96 7.23 25.71
CA GLY A 11 -7.21 5.78 25.66
C GLY A 11 -6.04 4.93 25.14
N ILE A 12 -5.80 3.78 25.77
CA ILE A 12 -4.81 2.79 25.30
C ILE A 12 -5.38 2.11 24.05
N GLY A 13 -4.81 2.40 22.89
CA GLY A 13 -5.12 1.72 21.62
C GLY A 13 -5.72 2.58 20.51
N SER A 14 -6.21 3.79 20.81
CA SER A 14 -6.59 4.78 19.79
C SER A 14 -5.54 5.89 19.76
N GLN A 15 -4.48 5.69 18.97
CA GLN A 15 -3.52 6.75 18.69
C GLN A 15 -4.29 7.92 18.01
N PRO A 16 -4.37 9.11 18.62
CA PRO A 16 -5.06 10.25 18.03
C PRO A 16 -4.43 10.58 16.67
N GLY A 17 -5.26 10.63 15.63
CA GLY A 17 -4.85 11.09 14.31
C GLY A 17 -4.82 12.62 14.24
N LEU A 18 -4.15 13.15 13.23
CA LEU A 18 -4.16 14.59 12.94
C LEU A 18 -5.58 15.11 12.70
N ASP A 19 -6.45 14.31 12.09
CA ASP A 19 -7.87 14.65 11.86
C ASP A 19 -8.62 14.94 13.17
N ASN A 20 -8.22 14.29 14.27
CA ASN A 20 -8.83 14.50 15.58
C ASN A 20 -8.41 15.87 16.15
N VAL A 21 -7.12 16.22 16.05
CA VAL A 21 -6.60 17.55 16.42
C VAL A 21 -7.36 18.63 15.67
N VAL A 22 -7.51 18.47 14.36
CA VAL A 22 -8.19 19.42 13.48
C VAL A 22 -9.69 19.52 13.78
N SER A 23 -10.37 18.40 14.02
CA SER A 23 -11.80 18.41 14.37
C SER A 23 -12.06 19.18 15.67
N VAL A 24 -11.22 18.98 16.69
CA VAL A 24 -11.32 19.68 17.98
C VAL A 24 -10.95 21.14 17.84
N ALA A 25 -9.92 21.47 17.03
CA ALA A 25 -9.58 22.85 16.71
C ALA A 25 -10.77 23.64 16.15
N ARG A 26 -11.70 22.95 15.47
CA ARG A 26 -12.94 23.51 14.89
C ARG A 26 -14.19 23.41 15.76
N GLY A 27 -14.03 23.10 17.04
CA GLY A 27 -15.15 23.14 18.00
C GLY A 27 -15.82 21.80 18.27
N HIS A 28 -15.26 20.68 17.80
CA HIS A 28 -15.77 19.37 18.21
C HIS A 28 -15.52 19.15 19.72
N PRO A 29 -16.51 18.72 20.51
CA PRO A 29 -16.36 18.56 21.95
C PRO A 29 -15.46 17.37 22.29
N ILE A 30 -14.80 17.45 23.43
CA ILE A 30 -13.88 16.41 23.93
C ILE A 30 -14.22 15.93 25.34
N ALA A 31 -13.81 14.70 25.64
CA ALA A 31 -13.87 14.07 26.95
C ALA A 31 -12.51 13.40 27.27
N LEU A 32 -12.17 13.29 28.55
CA LEU A 32 -10.97 12.55 28.97
C LEU A 32 -11.30 11.06 29.15
N ASP A 33 -10.39 10.20 28.70
CA ASP A 33 -10.48 8.76 28.89
C ASP A 33 -10.31 8.40 30.37
N HIS A 34 -11.17 7.50 30.88
CA HIS A 34 -11.12 7.09 32.29
C HIS A 34 -9.77 6.44 32.66
N ALA A 35 -9.22 5.56 31.81
CA ALA A 35 -7.95 4.90 32.09
C ALA A 35 -6.78 5.90 32.01
N GLY A 36 -6.81 6.83 31.06
CA GLY A 36 -5.88 7.96 30.99
C GLY A 36 -5.93 8.86 32.22
N SER A 37 -7.12 9.23 32.69
CA SER A 37 -7.31 10.04 33.88
C SER A 37 -6.79 9.35 35.15
N GLU A 38 -7.05 8.05 35.32
CA GLU A 38 -6.54 7.27 36.45
C GLU A 38 -5.01 7.13 36.44
N ARG A 39 -4.40 7.04 35.25
CA ARG A 39 -2.93 7.07 35.10
C ARG A 39 -2.35 8.40 35.59
N ILE A 40 -2.88 9.53 35.12
CA ILE A 40 -2.43 10.85 35.56
C ILE A 40 -2.60 11.02 37.07
N LYS A 41 -3.73 10.62 37.65
CA LYS A 41 -3.97 10.71 39.10
C LYS A 41 -2.91 9.95 39.91
N LYS A 42 -2.51 8.76 39.46
CA LYS A 42 -1.47 7.95 40.14
C LYS A 42 -0.08 8.59 40.06
N GLU A 43 0.18 9.39 39.04
CA GLU A 43 1.48 10.00 38.76
C GLU A 43 1.57 11.46 39.20
N SER A 44 0.44 12.05 39.59
CA SER A 44 0.35 13.44 40.07
C SER A 44 1.13 13.60 41.37
N PRO A 45 1.82 14.74 41.58
CA PRO A 45 2.44 15.05 42.87
C PRO A 45 1.38 15.07 43.96
N ALA A 46 1.72 14.59 45.16
CA ALA A 46 0.84 14.67 46.31
C ALA A 46 0.41 16.14 46.53
N PRO A 47 -0.85 16.43 46.92
CA PRO A 47 -1.33 17.80 47.07
C PRO A 47 -0.46 18.72 47.94
N LYS A 48 0.22 18.15 48.96
CA LYS A 48 1.15 18.88 49.84
C LYS A 48 2.52 19.20 49.21
N ALA A 49 2.88 18.49 48.15
CA ALA A 49 4.13 18.70 47.40
C ALA A 49 3.93 19.71 46.25
N PHE A 50 2.69 20.09 45.95
CA PHE A 50 2.38 21.15 45.00
C PHE A 50 2.64 22.52 45.65
N GLN A 51 3.54 23.30 45.07
CA GLN A 51 3.75 24.70 45.40
C GLN A 51 3.41 25.52 44.16
N ALA A 52 2.36 26.32 44.24
CA ALA A 52 2.04 27.28 43.18
C ALA A 52 3.23 28.22 43.01
N GLU A 53 3.64 28.45 41.76
CA GLU A 53 4.59 29.54 41.51
C GLU A 53 3.97 30.85 41.97
N ALA A 54 4.79 31.71 42.61
CA ALA A 54 4.34 33.04 42.97
C ALA A 54 3.85 33.76 41.71
N ASP A 55 2.66 34.35 41.79
CA ASP A 55 2.22 35.34 40.81
C ASP A 55 3.19 36.51 40.96
N SER A 56 4.06 36.73 39.98
CA SER A 56 4.87 37.94 39.97
C SER A 56 3.89 39.11 39.96
N ASP A 57 3.89 39.89 41.05
CA ASP A 57 2.99 41.02 41.28
C ASP A 57 2.67 41.78 40.00
N GLY A 58 1.42 41.67 39.54
CA GLY A 58 0.65 42.77 38.95
C GLY A 58 1.28 43.64 37.85
N GLN A 59 2.36 43.22 37.20
CA GLN A 59 2.79 43.76 35.93
C GLN A 59 2.41 42.73 34.90
N ALA A 60 1.29 42.99 34.21
CA ALA A 60 1.24 42.67 32.80
C ALA A 60 2.60 43.10 32.25
N VAL A 61 3.47 42.15 31.92
CA VAL A 61 4.63 42.49 31.11
C VAL A 61 3.98 43.09 29.88
N ALA A 62 4.08 44.41 29.75
CA ALA A 62 3.89 45.11 28.50
C ALA A 62 5.04 44.65 27.60
N ALA A 63 5.04 43.36 27.24
CA ALA A 63 5.97 42.75 26.34
C ALA A 63 5.44 43.11 24.96
N ALA A 64 6.01 44.19 24.43
CA ALA A 64 5.98 44.62 23.04
C ALA A 64 4.63 44.46 22.33
N ALA A 65 3.98 45.60 22.06
CA ALA A 65 2.86 45.74 21.12
C ALA A 65 3.22 45.37 19.64
N SER A 66 4.11 44.40 19.40
CA SER A 66 4.65 44.06 18.09
C SER A 66 4.74 42.57 17.77
N THR A 67 4.44 41.63 18.68
CA THR A 67 4.46 40.19 18.34
C THR A 67 3.06 39.71 17.97
N PRO A 68 2.85 39.18 16.74
CA PRO A 68 1.54 38.69 16.30
C PRO A 68 1.08 37.51 17.17
N SER A 69 -0.24 37.36 17.35
CA SER A 69 -0.85 36.22 18.05
C SER A 69 -1.34 35.16 17.06
N LEU A 70 -1.39 33.90 17.49
CA LEU A 70 -2.00 32.81 16.74
C LEU A 70 -3.50 33.04 16.52
N SER A 71 -4.04 32.53 15.42
CA SER A 71 -5.49 32.54 15.17
C SER A 71 -6.23 31.69 16.21
N ALA A 72 -7.55 31.85 16.30
CA ALA A 72 -8.36 31.07 17.24
C ALA A 72 -8.26 29.56 16.95
N GLU A 73 -8.34 29.15 15.68
CA GLU A 73 -8.20 27.75 15.27
C GLU A 73 -6.80 27.20 15.56
N GLN A 74 -5.75 27.98 15.24
CA GLN A 74 -4.35 27.61 15.56
C GLN A 74 -4.16 27.42 17.06
N THR A 75 -4.67 28.35 17.88
CA THR A 75 -4.58 28.26 19.34
C THR A 75 -5.30 27.03 19.87
N ARG A 76 -6.51 26.73 19.38
CA ARG A 76 -7.25 25.52 19.77
C ARG A 76 -6.49 24.25 19.38
N ALA A 77 -5.84 24.23 18.21
CA ALA A 77 -4.97 23.13 17.78
C ALA A 77 -3.76 22.94 18.71
N VAL A 78 -3.16 24.03 19.20
CA VAL A 78 -2.11 23.98 20.23
C VAL A 78 -2.65 23.39 21.54
N LEU A 79 -3.82 23.84 22.01
CA LEU A 79 -4.43 23.37 23.26
C LEU A 79 -4.74 21.86 23.23
N ILE A 80 -5.36 21.35 22.16
CA ILE A 80 -5.66 19.91 22.06
C ILE A 80 -4.39 19.07 21.92
N THR A 81 -3.42 19.52 21.13
CA THR A 81 -2.14 18.79 20.97
C THR A 81 -1.39 18.73 22.30
N ARG A 82 -1.39 19.83 23.05
CA ARG A 82 -0.81 19.88 24.39
C ARG A 82 -1.55 18.97 25.36
N LEU A 83 -2.89 18.96 25.33
CA LEU A 83 -3.70 18.05 26.13
C LEU A 83 -3.41 16.57 25.79
N LEU A 84 -3.28 16.22 24.51
CA LEU A 84 -2.92 14.86 24.08
C LEU A 84 -1.55 14.45 24.64
N SER A 85 -0.55 15.32 24.55
CA SER A 85 0.79 15.05 25.08
C SER A 85 0.82 14.87 26.60
N LEU A 86 -0.04 15.59 27.33
CA LEU A 86 -0.22 15.45 28.77
C LEU A 86 -0.92 14.15 29.16
N MET A 87 -1.81 13.65 28.30
CA MET A 87 -2.55 12.41 28.51
C MET A 87 -1.77 11.16 28.07
N ASN A 88 -0.80 11.26 27.16
CA ASN A 88 -0.10 10.12 26.55
C ASN A 88 1.07 9.53 27.37
N GLY A 89 1.45 10.08 28.53
CA GLY A 89 2.58 9.52 29.30
C GLY A 89 2.72 9.99 30.74
N LYS A 90 3.90 9.72 31.32
CA LYS A 90 4.24 9.99 32.72
C LYS A 90 4.66 11.43 32.96
N THR A 91 3.70 12.34 32.88
CA THR A 91 3.98 13.79 32.79
C THR A 91 4.19 14.45 34.15
N GLY A 92 3.68 13.84 35.23
CA GLY A 92 3.75 14.40 36.58
C GLY A 92 2.88 15.66 36.78
N VAL A 93 1.93 15.90 35.87
CA VAL A 93 0.98 17.02 35.95
C VAL A 93 -0.31 16.57 36.63
N ARG A 94 -0.96 17.46 37.40
CA ARG A 94 -2.24 17.15 38.02
C ARG A 94 -3.38 17.04 37.01
N LEU A 95 -4.35 16.16 37.31
CA LEU A 95 -5.54 16.00 36.47
C LEU A 95 -6.34 17.31 36.30
N GLN A 96 -6.32 18.22 37.29
CA GLN A 96 -7.01 19.52 37.19
C GLN A 96 -6.51 20.36 36.00
N VAL A 97 -5.24 20.23 35.61
CA VAL A 97 -4.69 20.94 34.44
C VAL A 97 -5.27 20.37 33.15
N ALA A 98 -5.37 19.04 33.04
CA ALA A 98 -5.98 18.40 31.88
C ALA A 98 -7.48 18.73 31.78
N ASP A 99 -8.19 18.74 32.90
CA ASP A 99 -9.60 19.14 32.96
C ASP A 99 -9.81 20.61 32.59
N PHE A 100 -8.90 21.50 32.99
CA PHE A 100 -8.94 22.91 32.62
C PHE A 100 -8.77 23.11 31.11
N LEU A 101 -7.76 22.49 30.50
CA LEU A 101 -7.56 22.57 29.04
C LEU A 101 -8.75 22.00 28.25
N LYS A 102 -9.34 20.91 28.76
CA LYS A 102 -10.58 20.34 28.21
C LYS A 102 -11.72 21.35 28.25
N GLU A 103 -11.89 22.04 29.37
CA GLU A 103 -12.99 23.01 29.53
C GLU A 103 -12.79 24.25 28.66
N LEU A 104 -11.56 24.75 28.50
CA LEU A 104 -11.26 25.81 27.54
C LEU A 104 -11.70 25.44 26.11
N LEU A 105 -11.38 24.21 25.68
CA LEU A 105 -11.73 23.70 24.36
C LEU A 105 -13.24 23.54 24.18
N ASN A 106 -13.95 23.03 25.20
CA ASN A 106 -15.39 22.77 25.15
C ASN A 106 -16.23 24.05 25.27
N GLN A 107 -15.81 25.03 26.07
CA GLN A 107 -16.50 26.33 26.24
C GLN A 107 -16.06 27.37 25.21
N ASN A 108 -15.14 27.00 24.31
CA ASN A 108 -14.59 27.86 23.28
C ASN A 108 -13.92 29.15 23.83
N ILE A 109 -13.26 29.03 24.98
CA ILE A 109 -12.47 30.10 25.57
C ILE A 109 -11.04 29.96 25.06
N VAL A 110 -10.63 30.89 24.21
CA VAL A 110 -9.35 30.81 23.49
C VAL A 110 -8.37 31.85 24.04
N PRO A 111 -7.30 31.45 24.75
CA PRO A 111 -6.31 32.40 25.27
C PRO A 111 -5.47 33.01 24.12
N ALA A 112 -5.00 34.24 24.28
CA ALA A 112 -4.07 34.84 23.33
C ALA A 112 -2.69 34.18 23.44
N VAL A 113 -2.27 33.49 22.38
CA VAL A 113 -0.98 32.78 22.32
C VAL A 113 -0.07 33.45 21.29
N PRO A 114 1.20 33.78 21.64
CA PRO A 114 2.12 34.47 20.73
C PRO A 114 2.57 33.55 19.57
N ALA A 115 2.65 34.10 18.37
CA ALA A 115 3.14 33.43 17.16
C ALA A 115 4.67 33.56 17.02
N ALA A 116 5.42 33.20 18.07
CA ALA A 116 6.88 33.37 18.13
C ALA A 116 7.64 32.03 17.95
N ASP A 117 7.76 31.24 19.02
CA ASP A 117 8.30 29.87 19.02
C ASP A 117 7.46 28.96 19.95
N ASP A 118 7.72 27.65 19.94
CA ASP A 118 6.96 26.70 20.78
C ASP A 118 7.04 27.03 22.26
N ALA A 119 8.21 27.46 22.76
CA ALA A 119 8.40 27.74 24.17
C ALA A 119 7.56 28.94 24.62
N ALA A 120 7.53 30.02 23.83
CA ALA A 120 6.69 31.18 24.08
C ALA A 120 5.21 30.84 23.98
N ALA A 121 4.81 30.08 22.96
CA ALA A 121 3.42 29.68 22.76
C ALA A 121 2.90 28.80 23.91
N LEU A 122 3.65 27.78 24.30
CA LEU A 122 3.29 26.88 25.39
C LEU A 122 3.48 27.52 26.77
N GLY A 123 4.37 28.51 26.90
CA GLY A 123 4.48 29.38 28.07
C GLY A 123 3.19 30.17 28.31
N ALA A 124 2.60 30.75 27.26
CA ALA A 124 1.31 31.42 27.34
C ALA A 124 0.17 30.47 27.73
N VAL A 125 0.21 29.20 27.29
CA VAL A 125 -0.73 28.16 27.75
C VAL A 125 -0.56 27.86 29.25
N ALA A 126 0.67 27.86 29.76
CA ALA A 126 0.92 27.71 31.19
C ALA A 126 0.43 28.94 31.99
N ASP A 127 0.56 30.14 31.44
CA ASP A 127 0.01 31.37 32.04
C ASP A 127 -1.51 31.39 32.06
N ALA A 128 -2.16 30.85 31.01
CA ALA A 128 -3.59 30.66 30.98
C ALA A 128 -4.08 29.74 32.14
N CYS A 129 -3.27 28.76 32.55
CA CYS A 129 -3.57 27.90 33.70
C CYS A 129 -3.50 28.63 35.06
N LYS A 130 -2.92 29.84 35.09
CA LYS A 130 -2.96 30.78 36.24
C LYS A 130 -4.06 31.83 36.11
N GLY A 131 -4.85 31.80 35.03
CA GLY A 131 -5.85 32.83 34.72
C GLY A 131 -5.24 34.13 34.17
N LEU A 132 -3.95 34.12 33.80
CA LEU A 132 -3.24 35.27 33.25
C LEU A 132 -3.38 35.34 31.72
N GLY A 133 -3.28 36.55 31.17
CA GLY A 133 -3.37 36.81 29.73
C GLY A 133 -4.72 37.41 29.30
N SER A 134 -4.95 37.45 27.99
CA SER A 134 -6.18 37.96 27.37
C SER A 134 -6.85 36.89 26.52
N VAL A 135 -8.11 37.12 26.15
CA VAL A 135 -8.82 36.30 25.16
C VAL A 135 -8.34 36.66 23.75
N ALA A 136 -8.08 35.67 22.91
CA ALA A 136 -7.64 35.88 21.54
C ALA A 136 -8.63 36.77 20.76
N GLY A 137 -8.11 37.80 20.09
CA GLY A 137 -8.92 38.76 19.30
C GLY A 137 -9.74 39.75 20.14
N SER A 138 -9.56 39.79 21.46
CA SER A 138 -10.26 40.68 22.38
C SER A 138 -9.31 41.37 23.37
N SER A 139 -9.69 42.54 23.87
CA SER A 139 -9.02 43.20 25.00
C SER A 139 -9.48 42.67 26.36
N GLN A 140 -10.45 41.74 26.38
CA GLN A 140 -10.94 41.11 27.59
C GLN A 140 -9.86 40.26 28.27
N GLN A 141 -9.68 40.44 29.58
CA GLN A 141 -8.78 39.60 30.38
C GLN A 141 -9.31 38.17 30.45
N LEU A 142 -8.39 37.20 30.41
CA LEU A 142 -8.76 35.78 30.45
C LEU A 142 -9.46 35.41 31.77
N SER A 143 -9.00 35.97 32.90
CA SER A 143 -9.62 35.80 34.23
C SER A 143 -11.13 36.12 34.21
N ALA A 144 -11.52 37.24 33.61
CA ALA A 144 -12.92 37.65 33.51
C ALA A 144 -13.75 36.68 32.64
N ALA A 145 -13.17 36.13 31.57
CA ALA A 145 -13.84 35.14 30.73
C ALA A 145 -14.01 33.78 31.45
N LEU A 146 -13.00 33.38 32.23
CA LEU A 146 -13.05 32.17 33.06
C LEU A 146 -14.11 32.28 34.17
N GLU A 147 -14.16 33.42 34.86
CA GLU A 147 -15.18 33.71 35.87
C GLU A 147 -16.59 33.67 35.28
N ALA A 148 -16.81 34.29 34.12
CA ALA A 148 -18.10 34.27 33.43
C ALA A 148 -18.56 32.86 33.03
N ALA A 149 -17.62 31.97 32.71
CA ALA A 149 -17.89 30.57 32.37
C ALA A 149 -17.92 29.62 33.58
N GLY A 150 -17.64 30.10 34.79
CA GLY A 150 -17.58 29.28 36.00
C GLY A 150 -16.40 28.31 36.05
N ILE A 151 -15.30 28.62 35.36
CA ILE A 151 -14.11 27.77 35.27
C ILE A 151 -13.03 28.30 36.22
N ALA A 152 -12.57 27.48 37.16
CA ALA A 152 -11.46 27.84 38.04
C ALA A 152 -10.10 27.52 37.40
N ALA A 153 -9.19 28.51 37.38
CA ALA A 153 -7.80 28.28 36.97
C ALA A 153 -7.10 27.38 38.01
N PRO A 154 -6.47 26.26 37.61
CA PRO A 154 -5.91 25.29 38.55
C PRO A 154 -4.62 25.75 39.25
N GLY A 155 -4.01 26.85 38.77
CA GLY A 155 -2.63 27.22 39.09
C GLY A 155 -1.64 26.18 38.58
N VAL A 156 -0.35 26.52 38.50
CA VAL A 156 0.71 25.57 38.12
C VAL A 156 1.95 25.73 39.01
N SER A 157 2.63 24.62 39.27
CA SER A 157 3.93 24.59 39.95
C SER A 157 5.05 24.75 38.93
N ALA A 158 6.28 24.99 39.38
CA ALA A 158 7.44 25.09 38.50
C ALA A 158 7.66 23.82 37.66
N ALA A 159 7.43 22.64 38.25
CA ALA A 159 7.52 21.36 37.55
C ALA A 159 6.41 21.19 36.49
N GLU A 160 5.18 21.59 36.80
CA GLU A 160 4.06 21.55 35.85
C GLU A 160 4.25 22.56 34.72
N ARG A 161 4.73 23.77 35.02
CA ARG A 161 5.04 24.79 34.02
C ARG A 161 6.10 24.28 33.04
N ALA A 162 7.19 23.72 33.56
CA ALA A 162 8.24 23.13 32.73
C ALA A 162 7.70 21.98 31.85
N ALA A 163 6.80 21.15 32.37
CA ALA A 163 6.15 20.13 31.58
C ALA A 163 5.28 20.74 30.47
N ILE A 164 4.41 21.71 30.78
CA ILE A 164 3.49 22.38 29.83
C ILE A 164 4.26 23.12 28.74
N SER A 165 5.33 23.84 29.09
CA SER A 165 6.08 24.71 28.17
C SER A 165 7.15 23.99 27.34
N SER A 166 7.17 22.65 27.32
CA SER A 166 8.19 21.85 26.63
C SER A 166 7.67 21.16 25.37
N GLY A 167 8.59 20.75 24.50
CA GLY A 167 8.31 20.00 23.28
C GLY A 167 7.85 20.88 22.11
N ALA A 168 7.27 20.24 21.08
CA ALA A 168 6.80 20.89 19.85
C ALA A 168 5.27 20.86 19.68
N ALA A 169 4.51 20.85 20.79
CA ALA A 169 3.06 20.73 20.72
C ALA A 169 2.40 21.91 19.95
N ALA A 170 3.00 23.10 19.97
CA ALA A 170 2.49 24.23 19.20
C ALA A 170 2.74 24.03 17.69
N SER A 171 3.96 23.69 17.31
CA SER A 171 4.35 23.32 15.94
C SER A 171 3.50 22.19 15.39
N ALA A 172 3.32 21.13 16.17
CA ALA A 172 2.59 19.93 15.76
C ALA A 172 1.10 20.20 15.64
N GLY A 173 0.52 21.03 16.53
CA GLY A 173 -0.86 21.46 16.45
C GLY A 173 -1.14 22.27 15.19
N VAL A 174 -0.35 23.32 14.92
CA VAL A 174 -0.48 24.12 13.69
C VAL A 174 -0.17 23.28 12.44
N GLY A 175 0.86 22.44 12.49
CA GLY A 175 1.21 21.52 11.42
C GLY A 175 0.08 20.54 11.09
N SER A 176 -0.71 20.10 12.08
CA SER A 176 -1.87 19.25 11.85
C SER A 176 -2.93 19.93 10.99
N LEU A 177 -3.19 21.23 11.23
CA LEU A 177 -4.11 22.04 10.41
C LEU A 177 -3.60 22.12 8.96
N VAL A 178 -2.31 22.39 8.78
CA VAL A 178 -1.67 22.49 7.46
C VAL A 178 -1.77 21.17 6.69
N ILE A 179 -1.52 20.05 7.34
CA ILE A 179 -1.47 18.74 6.65
C ILE A 179 -2.86 18.26 6.27
N VAL A 180 -3.83 18.34 7.19
CA VAL A 180 -5.22 17.92 6.92
C VAL A 180 -5.86 18.89 5.93
N GLY A 181 -5.72 20.20 6.16
CA GLY A 181 -6.20 21.24 5.26
C GLY A 181 -5.56 21.18 3.89
N GLY A 182 -4.25 20.95 3.82
CA GLY A 182 -3.51 20.80 2.57
C GLY A 182 -3.96 19.59 1.74
N LYS A 183 -4.20 18.44 2.35
CA LYS A 183 -4.71 17.26 1.64
C LYS A 183 -6.12 17.49 1.07
N GLN A 184 -7.00 18.10 1.86
CA GLN A 184 -8.35 18.45 1.43
C GLN A 184 -8.33 19.50 0.31
N LEU A 185 -7.53 20.56 0.48
CA LEU A 185 -7.38 21.62 -0.50
C LEU A 185 -6.78 21.08 -1.81
N LEU A 186 -5.78 20.21 -1.77
CA LEU A 186 -5.20 19.62 -2.99
C LEU A 186 -6.22 18.83 -3.82
N THR A 187 -7.20 18.20 -3.19
CA THR A 187 -8.30 17.52 -3.91
C THR A 187 -9.12 18.54 -4.71
N VAL A 188 -9.50 19.66 -4.07
CA VAL A 188 -10.23 20.75 -4.73
C VAL A 188 -9.38 21.43 -5.80
N VAL A 189 -8.11 21.71 -5.52
CA VAL A 189 -7.16 22.32 -6.46
C VAL A 189 -6.94 21.43 -7.68
N THR A 190 -6.86 20.12 -7.51
CA THR A 190 -6.76 19.16 -8.63
C THR A 190 -7.99 19.23 -9.52
N ALA A 191 -9.17 19.37 -8.92
CA ALA A 191 -10.44 19.52 -9.64
C ALA A 191 -10.56 20.88 -10.36
N VAL A 192 -10.08 21.97 -9.75
CA VAL A 192 -9.94 23.29 -10.39
C VAL A 192 -8.94 23.25 -11.55
N ALA A 193 -7.78 22.61 -11.37
CA ALA A 193 -6.78 22.47 -12.42
C ALA A 193 -7.30 21.66 -13.62
N ALA A 194 -8.08 20.60 -13.37
CA ALA A 194 -8.78 19.86 -14.42
C ALA A 194 -9.77 20.76 -15.18
N LEU A 195 -10.55 21.58 -14.47
CA LEU A 195 -11.46 22.56 -15.10
C LEU A 195 -10.69 23.57 -15.96
N SER A 196 -9.52 24.02 -15.50
CA SER A 196 -8.62 24.90 -16.27
C SER A 196 -8.07 24.23 -17.52
N CYS A 197 -7.77 22.92 -17.50
CA CYS A 197 -7.38 22.18 -18.70
C CYS A 197 -8.48 22.24 -19.77
N GLU A 198 -9.75 22.13 -19.37
CA GLU A 198 -10.89 22.23 -20.28
C GLU A 198 -11.10 23.66 -20.78
N ALA A 199 -10.99 24.66 -19.90
CA ALA A 199 -11.10 26.08 -20.25
C ALA A 199 -10.02 26.52 -21.26
N ALA A 200 -8.79 26.02 -21.11
CA ALA A 200 -7.69 26.27 -22.05
C ALA A 200 -7.79 25.42 -23.33
N GLY A 201 -8.55 24.31 -23.30
CA GLY A 201 -8.51 23.27 -24.33
C GLY A 201 -7.17 22.55 -24.40
N ALA A 202 -6.44 22.46 -23.29
CA ALA A 202 -5.07 21.98 -23.20
C ALA A 202 -4.94 20.47 -23.46
N GLN A 203 -3.78 20.03 -23.98
CA GLN A 203 -3.53 18.60 -24.19
C GLN A 203 -3.26 17.86 -22.88
N VAL A 204 -3.92 16.71 -22.70
CA VAL A 204 -3.87 15.90 -21.46
C VAL A 204 -3.27 14.50 -21.65
N LYS A 205 -2.62 14.24 -22.78
CA LYS A 205 -1.92 12.95 -23.04
C LYS A 205 -0.85 12.65 -21.99
N ALA A 206 -0.25 13.69 -21.40
CA ALA A 206 0.73 13.57 -20.34
C ALA A 206 0.19 12.88 -19.07
N PHE A 207 -1.14 12.73 -18.93
CA PHE A 207 -1.77 12.09 -17.77
C PHE A 207 -1.97 10.58 -17.99
N GLU A 208 -1.54 10.02 -19.12
CA GLU A 208 -1.62 8.58 -19.39
C GLU A 208 -0.73 7.78 -18.43
N ALA A 209 -1.29 6.69 -17.87
CA ALA A 209 -0.60 5.87 -16.87
C ALA A 209 0.77 5.39 -17.39
N ASP A 210 0.83 4.91 -18.63
CA ASP A 210 2.10 4.45 -19.23
C ASP A 210 3.14 5.58 -19.34
N VAL A 211 2.70 6.83 -19.55
CA VAL A 211 3.60 8.00 -19.63
C VAL A 211 4.12 8.36 -18.23
N VAL A 212 3.23 8.44 -17.25
CA VAL A 212 3.59 8.89 -15.89
C VAL A 212 4.35 7.82 -15.12
N GLU A 213 4.01 6.55 -15.29
CA GLU A 213 4.74 5.42 -14.69
C GLU A 213 6.21 5.37 -15.15
N CYS A 214 6.50 5.75 -16.40
CA CYS A 214 7.88 5.83 -16.90
C CYS A 214 8.73 6.89 -16.20
N LEU A 215 8.12 7.89 -15.56
CA LEU A 215 8.84 8.96 -14.86
C LEU A 215 9.25 8.57 -13.43
N GLY A 216 8.66 7.51 -12.86
CA GLY A 216 9.04 6.97 -11.55
C GLY A 216 8.58 7.78 -10.32
N TYR A 217 7.82 8.86 -10.49
CA TYR A 217 7.30 9.69 -9.39
C TYR A 217 5.94 9.18 -8.88
N LYS A 218 5.90 8.64 -7.66
CA LYS A 218 4.68 8.04 -7.08
C LYS A 218 3.54 9.04 -6.93
N GLY A 219 3.80 10.23 -6.37
CA GLY A 219 2.79 11.28 -6.22
C GLY A 219 2.19 11.71 -7.56
N ALA A 220 3.01 11.75 -8.62
CA ALA A 220 2.54 12.12 -9.96
C ALA A 220 1.58 11.08 -10.56
N ILE A 221 1.80 9.79 -10.30
CA ILE A 221 0.89 8.72 -10.76
C ILE A 221 -0.50 8.91 -10.14
N SER A 222 -0.56 9.19 -8.83
CA SER A 222 -1.82 9.44 -8.13
C SER A 222 -2.52 10.70 -8.65
N ALA A 223 -1.79 11.80 -8.82
CA ALA A 223 -2.36 13.05 -9.32
C ALA A 223 -2.85 12.92 -10.78
N ALA A 224 -2.12 12.22 -11.64
CA ALA A 224 -2.53 11.98 -13.03
C ALA A 224 -3.81 11.15 -13.10
N ASP A 225 -3.95 10.15 -12.23
CA ASP A 225 -5.15 9.33 -12.15
C ASP A 225 -6.38 10.14 -11.73
N GLU A 226 -6.23 10.98 -10.71
CA GLU A 226 -7.30 11.85 -10.24
C GLU A 226 -7.72 12.85 -11.32
N LEU A 227 -6.76 13.53 -11.96
CA LEU A 227 -7.02 14.42 -13.10
C LEU A 227 -7.78 13.72 -14.23
N LYS A 228 -7.39 12.49 -14.58
CA LYS A 228 -8.10 11.69 -15.59
C LYS A 228 -9.52 11.33 -15.15
N GLY A 229 -9.69 10.95 -13.89
CA GLY A 229 -11.01 10.67 -13.32
C GLY A 229 -11.94 11.87 -13.40
N LEU A 230 -11.43 13.07 -13.11
CA LEU A 230 -12.20 14.32 -13.15
C LEU A 230 -12.57 14.72 -14.59
N LEU A 231 -11.67 14.50 -15.55
CA LEU A 231 -11.83 14.80 -16.97
C LEU A 231 -12.62 13.74 -17.76
N ASP A 232 -13.06 12.65 -17.14
CA ASP A 232 -13.80 11.57 -17.82
C ASP A 232 -15.05 12.11 -18.54
N GLY A 233 -15.13 11.85 -19.84
CA GLY A 233 -16.22 12.30 -20.70
C GLY A 233 -16.06 13.69 -21.33
N SER A 234 -14.97 14.39 -21.02
CA SER A 234 -14.67 15.72 -21.59
C SER A 234 -14.47 15.68 -23.11
N LYS A 235 -15.07 16.64 -23.81
CA LYS A 235 -14.72 17.00 -25.20
C LYS A 235 -14.02 18.35 -25.30
N ALA A 236 -13.91 19.06 -24.17
CA ALA A 236 -13.27 20.36 -24.08
C ALA A 236 -11.74 20.23 -23.94
N ALA A 237 -11.27 19.28 -23.12
CA ALA A 237 -9.85 18.98 -23.00
C ALA A 237 -9.28 18.45 -24.33
N GLY A 238 -8.11 18.95 -24.73
CA GLY A 238 -7.44 18.59 -25.99
C GLY A 238 -8.07 19.16 -27.26
N SER A 239 -9.03 20.08 -27.14
CA SER A 239 -9.71 20.69 -28.29
C SER A 239 -8.88 21.77 -29.00
N ARG A 240 -7.97 22.44 -28.31
CA ARG A 240 -7.16 23.54 -28.86
C ARG A 240 -5.85 23.01 -29.45
N LYS A 241 -5.56 23.38 -30.70
CA LYS A 241 -4.27 23.17 -31.36
C LYS A 241 -3.50 24.50 -31.37
N GLY A 242 -2.25 24.53 -30.88
CA GLY A 242 -1.38 25.70 -30.99
C GLY A 242 -1.17 26.55 -29.73
N LEU A 243 -1.35 26.00 -28.53
CA LEU A 243 -0.76 26.62 -27.32
C LEU A 243 0.77 26.65 -27.46
N ALA A 244 1.40 27.76 -27.06
CA ALA A 244 2.86 27.83 -26.99
C ALA A 244 3.39 26.76 -26.03
N ALA A 245 4.60 26.25 -26.28
CA ALA A 245 5.17 25.15 -25.50
C ALA A 245 5.20 25.47 -23.98
N GLU A 246 5.55 26.70 -23.62
CA GLU A 246 5.58 27.18 -22.24
C GLU A 246 4.18 27.20 -21.60
N GLN A 247 3.17 27.67 -22.33
CA GLN A 247 1.77 27.67 -21.86
C GLN A 247 1.23 26.25 -21.70
N GLN A 248 1.54 25.36 -22.64
CA GLN A 248 1.13 23.95 -22.58
C GLN A 248 1.81 23.21 -21.43
N ALA A 249 3.05 23.56 -21.08
CA ALA A 249 3.80 22.98 -19.97
C ALA A 249 3.09 23.19 -18.60
N LEU A 250 2.40 24.31 -18.42
CA LEU A 250 1.61 24.60 -17.21
C LEU A 250 0.48 23.58 -16.96
N PHE A 251 -0.01 22.94 -18.02
CA PHE A 251 -1.05 21.91 -17.95
C PHE A 251 -0.48 20.50 -18.02
N SER A 252 0.50 20.24 -18.89
CA SER A 252 1.08 18.89 -19.02
C SER A 252 1.85 18.45 -17.79
N ASN A 253 2.40 19.40 -17.01
CA ASN A 253 3.20 19.12 -15.82
C ASN A 253 2.37 19.07 -14.52
N LEU A 254 1.04 19.18 -14.61
CA LEU A 254 0.14 19.12 -13.45
C LEU A 254 0.36 17.87 -12.57
N PRO A 255 0.53 16.65 -13.12
CA PRO A 255 0.83 15.48 -12.30
C PRO A 255 2.05 15.67 -11.40
N GLN A 256 3.14 16.24 -11.93
CA GLN A 256 4.38 16.45 -11.20
C GLN A 256 4.22 17.54 -10.13
N VAL A 257 3.56 18.65 -10.47
CA VAL A 257 3.33 19.77 -9.55
C VAL A 257 2.44 19.33 -8.39
N LEU A 258 1.26 18.77 -8.67
CA LEU A 258 0.30 18.32 -7.65
C LEU A 258 0.85 17.14 -6.86
N GLY A 259 1.49 16.19 -7.54
CA GLY A 259 2.12 15.02 -6.91
C GLY A 259 3.24 15.41 -5.95
N SER A 260 4.07 16.40 -6.30
CA SER A 260 5.13 16.88 -5.41
C SER A 260 4.59 17.54 -4.13
N ALA A 261 3.47 18.25 -4.21
CA ALA A 261 2.80 18.82 -3.04
C ALA A 261 2.17 17.73 -2.17
N ALA A 262 1.55 16.71 -2.77
CA ALA A 262 1.02 15.56 -2.04
C ALA A 262 2.14 14.79 -1.31
N ASP A 263 3.27 14.55 -1.97
CA ASP A 263 4.44 13.89 -1.38
C ASP A 263 5.05 14.73 -0.24
N ALA A 264 5.19 16.05 -0.42
CA ALA A 264 5.71 16.95 0.62
C ALA A 264 4.79 17.00 1.86
N LEU A 265 3.47 17.04 1.67
CA LEU A 265 2.51 16.91 2.78
C LEU A 265 2.58 15.54 3.46
N GLY A 266 2.90 14.48 2.71
CA GLY A 266 3.18 13.14 3.25
C GLY A 266 4.43 13.11 4.13
N VAL A 267 5.51 13.77 3.70
CA VAL A 267 6.72 13.93 4.52
C VAL A 267 6.42 14.74 5.79
N ALA A 268 5.70 15.85 5.67
CA ALA A 268 5.27 16.63 6.84
C ALA A 268 4.38 15.81 7.79
N TYR A 269 3.44 15.02 7.26
CA TYR A 269 2.62 14.09 8.05
C TYR A 269 3.47 13.13 8.90
N ASN A 270 4.50 12.53 8.30
CA ASN A 270 5.37 11.59 9.00
C ASN A 270 6.22 12.25 10.11
N ASN A 271 6.42 13.57 10.05
CA ASN A 271 7.15 14.33 11.07
C ASN A 271 6.24 14.94 12.14
N VAL A 272 5.04 15.41 11.78
CA VAL A 272 4.09 16.03 12.72
C VAL A 272 3.36 14.96 13.55
N ARG A 273 3.01 13.83 12.96
CA ARG A 273 2.25 12.77 13.65
C ARG A 273 2.95 12.23 14.90
N PRO A 274 4.25 11.87 14.86
CA PRO A 274 4.96 11.45 16.07
C PRO A 274 4.98 12.53 17.16
N GLU A 275 5.08 13.80 16.78
CA GLU A 275 5.08 14.92 17.73
C GLU A 275 3.71 15.09 18.42
N VAL A 276 2.60 14.95 17.68
CA VAL A 276 1.24 14.91 18.26
C VAL A 276 1.07 13.73 19.21
N GLN A 277 1.71 12.61 18.90
CA GLN A 277 1.61 11.36 19.67
C GLN A 277 2.61 11.29 20.83
N SER A 278 3.57 12.22 20.88
CA SER A 278 4.60 12.27 21.91
C SER A 278 4.01 12.54 23.29
N ALA A 279 4.64 11.95 24.32
CA ALA A 279 4.32 12.27 25.70
C ALA A 279 5.13 13.48 26.16
N ALA A 280 4.51 14.38 26.92
CA ALA A 280 5.24 15.45 27.58
C ALA A 280 6.00 14.89 28.79
N LEU A 281 7.32 14.84 28.73
CA LEU A 281 8.12 14.31 29.84
C LEU A 281 8.56 15.42 30.78
N PRO A 282 8.50 15.21 32.11
CA PRO A 282 9.06 16.16 33.05
C PRO A 282 10.59 16.20 32.90
N VAL A 283 11.15 17.41 32.86
CA VAL A 283 12.60 17.60 32.87
C VAL A 283 13.12 17.17 34.24
N LYS A 284 13.87 16.06 34.32
CA LYS A 284 14.53 15.66 35.57
C LYS A 284 15.50 16.76 36.00
N ALA A 285 15.62 17.01 37.31
CA ALA A 285 16.55 18.01 37.83
C ALA A 285 17.97 17.79 37.27
N GLY A 286 18.51 18.79 36.57
CA GLY A 286 19.82 18.74 35.91
C GLY A 286 19.85 18.12 34.50
N ALA A 287 18.73 17.66 33.94
CA ALA A 287 18.64 17.16 32.57
C ALA A 287 18.20 18.26 31.59
N SER A 288 18.62 18.17 30.32
CA SER A 288 18.13 19.05 29.25
C SER A 288 16.68 18.71 28.86
N PRO A 289 15.86 19.69 28.44
CA PRO A 289 14.53 19.41 27.90
C PRO A 289 14.60 18.53 26.65
N THR A 290 13.58 17.68 26.46
CA THR A 290 13.43 16.88 25.24
C THR A 290 13.21 17.80 24.04
N LEU A 291 14.12 17.75 23.08
CA LEU A 291 14.03 18.55 21.86
C LEU A 291 13.04 17.93 20.87
N PRO A 292 12.30 18.74 20.10
CA PRO A 292 11.53 18.29 18.95
C PRO A 292 12.42 17.58 17.92
N SER A 293 11.80 16.80 17.04
CA SER A 293 12.49 16.23 15.89
C SER A 293 13.19 17.33 15.07
N PRO A 294 14.49 17.19 14.78
CA PRO A 294 15.23 18.18 13.98
C PRO A 294 14.71 18.28 12.54
N THR A 295 13.97 17.28 12.07
CA THR A 295 13.38 17.25 10.72
C THR A 295 12.00 17.89 10.64
N LEU A 296 11.39 18.27 11.78
CA LEU A 296 10.05 18.87 11.82
C LEU A 296 9.98 20.19 11.04
N ALA A 297 10.86 21.14 11.37
CA ALA A 297 10.88 22.45 10.70
C ALA A 297 11.22 22.32 9.20
N PRO A 298 12.27 21.58 8.79
CA PRO A 298 12.53 21.32 7.37
C PRO A 298 11.34 20.71 6.62
N ALA A 299 10.67 19.70 7.19
CA ALA A 299 9.54 19.04 6.54
C ALA A 299 8.34 19.98 6.35
N LEU A 300 8.04 20.82 7.33
CA LEU A 300 7.00 21.84 7.24
C LEU A 300 7.37 22.94 6.24
N SER A 301 8.64 23.36 6.20
CA SER A 301 9.14 24.31 5.19
C SER A 301 9.07 23.74 3.77
N ASP A 302 9.35 22.46 3.58
CA ASP A 302 9.20 21.79 2.28
C ASP A 302 7.73 21.67 1.86
N ALA A 303 6.82 21.39 2.80
CA ALA A 303 5.38 21.45 2.53
C ALA A 303 4.95 22.87 2.13
N ALA A 304 5.40 23.90 2.86
CA ALA A 304 5.14 25.31 2.52
C ALA A 304 5.63 25.65 1.10
N ARG A 305 6.86 25.27 0.76
CA ARG A 305 7.47 25.49 -0.55
C ARG A 305 6.67 24.80 -1.66
N ALA A 306 6.24 23.56 -1.45
CA ALA A 306 5.48 22.81 -2.44
C ALA A 306 4.09 23.42 -2.63
N LEU A 307 3.39 23.80 -1.55
CA LEU A 307 2.10 24.50 -1.61
C LEU A 307 2.20 25.83 -2.35
N LEU A 308 3.24 26.63 -2.08
CA LEU A 308 3.53 27.87 -2.83
C LEU A 308 3.81 27.59 -4.30
N GLY A 309 4.54 26.52 -4.62
CA GLY A 309 4.78 26.10 -6.01
C GLY A 309 3.46 25.82 -6.75
N VAL A 310 2.52 25.13 -6.10
CA VAL A 310 1.17 24.92 -6.66
C VAL A 310 0.43 26.25 -6.79
N ALA A 311 0.51 27.14 -5.80
CA ALA A 311 -0.15 28.45 -5.82
C ALA A 311 0.34 29.34 -6.98
N HIS A 312 1.66 29.44 -7.19
CA HIS A 312 2.23 30.11 -8.35
C HIS A 312 1.77 29.46 -9.67
N SER A 313 1.68 28.14 -9.69
CA SER A 313 1.18 27.40 -10.86
C SER A 313 -0.30 27.73 -11.15
N CYS A 314 -1.15 27.88 -10.12
CA CYS A 314 -2.54 28.34 -10.25
C CYS A 314 -2.62 29.74 -10.88
N VAL A 315 -1.83 30.69 -10.38
CA VAL A 315 -1.80 32.05 -10.92
C VAL A 315 -1.28 32.07 -12.37
N ALA A 316 -0.24 31.31 -12.69
CA ALA A 316 0.28 31.23 -14.06
C ALA A 316 -0.76 30.66 -15.03
N ARG A 317 -1.54 29.65 -14.61
CA ARG A 317 -2.66 29.13 -15.40
C ARG A 317 -3.78 30.16 -15.54
N SER A 318 -4.13 30.91 -14.50
CA SER A 318 -5.16 31.96 -14.60
C SER A 318 -4.75 33.09 -15.55
N GLN A 319 -3.48 33.50 -15.54
CA GLN A 319 -2.92 34.48 -16.48
C GLN A 319 -2.94 33.94 -17.91
N THR A 320 -2.62 32.66 -18.11
CA THR A 320 -2.73 32.01 -19.42
C THR A 320 -4.17 32.02 -19.91
N LEU A 321 -5.14 31.62 -19.08
CA LEU A 321 -6.57 31.65 -19.43
C LEU A 321 -7.05 33.07 -19.79
N SER A 322 -6.55 34.08 -19.08
CA SER A 322 -6.80 35.49 -19.36
C SER A 322 -6.28 35.92 -20.74
N SER A 323 -5.01 35.61 -21.06
CA SER A 323 -4.39 35.94 -22.35
C SER A 323 -5.06 35.28 -23.56
N LEU A 324 -5.79 34.17 -23.34
CA LEU A 324 -6.51 33.47 -24.40
C LEU A 324 -7.87 34.13 -24.72
N ASN A 325 -8.33 35.10 -23.92
CA ASN A 325 -9.67 35.69 -24.01
C ASN A 325 -9.66 37.22 -23.77
N PRO A 326 -9.50 38.05 -24.83
CA PRO A 326 -9.34 39.50 -24.71
C PRO A 326 -10.50 40.25 -24.03
N ALA A 327 -11.71 39.69 -24.03
CA ALA A 327 -12.92 40.34 -23.49
C ALA A 327 -12.93 40.47 -21.95
N VAL A 328 -12.17 39.63 -21.24
CA VAL A 328 -12.12 39.56 -19.77
C VAL A 328 -10.69 39.67 -19.23
N GLU A 329 -9.74 39.94 -20.12
CA GLU A 329 -8.32 40.05 -19.82
C GLU A 329 -8.00 41.06 -18.70
N PRO A 330 -8.49 42.32 -18.71
CA PRO A 330 -8.11 43.30 -17.70
C PRO A 330 -8.63 42.95 -16.30
N GLN A 331 -9.85 42.42 -16.17
CA GLN A 331 -10.41 42.03 -14.87
C GLN A 331 -9.70 40.81 -14.28
N LEU A 332 -9.37 39.81 -15.11
CA LEU A 332 -8.65 38.61 -14.65
C LEU A 332 -7.18 38.90 -14.34
N GLN A 333 -6.53 39.79 -15.10
CA GLN A 333 -5.17 40.26 -14.80
C GLN A 333 -5.12 41.00 -13.46
N GLN A 334 -6.12 41.83 -13.16
CA GLN A 334 -6.22 42.54 -11.87
C GLN A 334 -6.35 41.56 -10.70
N LEU A 335 -7.18 40.52 -10.82
CA LEU A 335 -7.34 39.49 -9.79
C LEU A 335 -6.06 38.66 -9.59
N ALA A 336 -5.40 38.27 -10.69
CA ALA A 336 -4.13 37.56 -10.63
C ALA A 336 -3.03 38.42 -9.98
N ALA A 337 -2.97 39.72 -10.30
CA ALA A 337 -2.03 40.65 -9.68
C ALA A 337 -2.29 40.85 -8.18
N ALA A 338 -3.56 40.91 -7.76
CA ALA A 338 -3.93 41.01 -6.34
C ALA A 338 -3.49 39.76 -5.55
N ALA A 339 -3.67 38.56 -6.11
CA ALA A 339 -3.18 37.33 -5.49
C ALA A 339 -1.64 37.29 -5.36
N LEU A 340 -0.90 37.76 -6.38
CA LEU A 340 0.56 37.84 -6.36
C LEU A 340 1.10 38.82 -5.33
N SER A 341 0.51 40.02 -5.26
CA SER A 341 0.97 41.13 -4.41
C SER A 341 0.48 41.06 -2.96
N GLY A 342 -0.51 40.22 -2.67
CA GLY A 342 -1.08 40.03 -1.35
C GLY A 342 -0.57 38.77 -0.64
N PRO A 343 -1.42 37.76 -0.36
CA PRO A 343 -1.05 36.62 0.49
C PRO A 343 0.08 35.75 -0.04
N LEU A 344 0.28 35.65 -1.35
CA LEU A 344 1.38 34.88 -1.91
C LEU A 344 2.75 35.50 -1.59
N ALA A 345 2.90 36.82 -1.76
CA ALA A 345 4.12 37.53 -1.39
C ALA A 345 4.41 37.44 0.12
N ALA A 346 3.36 37.58 0.95
CA ALA A 346 3.50 37.44 2.40
C ALA A 346 3.95 36.04 2.82
N ALA A 347 3.34 34.99 2.25
CA ALA A 347 3.72 33.60 2.52
C ALA A 347 5.14 33.29 2.02
N GLN A 348 5.52 33.80 0.86
CA GLN A 348 6.89 33.67 0.33
C GLN A 348 7.91 34.35 1.24
N GLN A 349 7.61 35.54 1.75
CA GLN A 349 8.49 36.26 2.69
C GLN A 349 8.65 35.50 4.01
N GLN A 350 7.57 34.95 4.57
CA GLN A 350 7.62 34.13 5.78
C GLN A 350 8.47 32.87 5.57
N LEU A 351 8.27 32.15 4.46
CA LEU A 351 9.07 30.98 4.14
C LEU A 351 10.55 31.32 3.93
N ALA A 352 10.86 32.45 3.28
CA ALA A 352 12.23 32.89 3.08
C ALA A 352 12.94 33.20 4.40
N ALA A 353 12.23 33.81 5.37
CA ALA A 353 12.75 34.05 6.71
C ALA A 353 13.11 32.73 7.42
N VAL A 354 12.20 31.74 7.40
CA VAL A 354 12.45 30.41 7.98
C VAL A 354 13.60 29.69 7.27
N GLY A 355 13.66 29.76 5.94
CA GLY A 355 14.73 29.14 5.14
C GLY A 355 16.11 29.72 5.43
N SER A 356 16.21 31.05 5.55
CA SER A 356 17.46 31.72 5.93
C SER A 356 17.94 31.28 7.31
N GLU A 357 17.02 31.16 8.27
CA GLU A 357 17.33 30.68 9.62
C GLU A 357 17.75 29.21 9.63
N LEU A 358 17.07 28.34 8.87
CA LEU A 358 17.44 26.91 8.73
C LEU A 358 18.85 26.71 8.18
N LEU A 359 19.32 27.60 7.31
CA LEU A 359 20.66 27.57 6.72
C LEU A 359 21.71 28.31 7.56
N SER A 360 21.32 28.92 8.69
CA SER A 360 22.25 29.66 9.53
C SER A 360 23.31 28.73 10.15
N PRO A 361 24.59 29.14 10.25
CA PRO A 361 25.65 28.31 10.82
C PRO A 361 25.34 27.80 12.24
N ALA A 362 24.62 28.61 13.03
CA ALA A 362 24.17 28.28 14.38
C ALA A 362 23.16 27.12 14.45
N ARG A 363 22.45 26.83 13.35
CA ARG A 363 21.45 25.74 13.25
C ARG A 363 21.91 24.59 12.36
N VAL A 364 22.88 24.82 11.48
CA VAL A 364 23.53 23.78 10.65
C VAL A 364 24.55 22.96 11.45
N GLN A 365 25.14 23.51 12.52
CA GLN A 365 25.98 22.74 13.45
C GLN A 365 25.11 21.96 14.44
N TRP A 366 24.92 20.67 14.17
CA TRP A 366 24.26 19.75 15.10
C TRP A 366 25.11 19.64 16.38
N GLY A 367 24.65 20.25 17.48
CA GLY A 367 25.16 19.95 18.81
C GLY A 367 26.08 20.97 19.50
N LEU A 368 26.10 22.26 19.14
CA LEU A 368 26.83 23.28 19.90
C LEU A 368 25.99 24.54 20.17
N GLY A 369 25.42 24.62 21.39
CA GLY A 369 24.86 25.84 21.96
C GLY A 369 23.48 25.66 22.60
N ALA A 370 23.41 25.79 23.94
CA ALA A 370 22.16 25.70 24.71
C ALA A 370 21.10 26.72 24.26
N GLU A 371 21.50 27.89 23.74
CA GLU A 371 20.58 28.95 23.31
C GLU A 371 19.98 28.72 21.91
N ALA A 372 20.74 28.14 20.96
CA ALA A 372 20.26 27.83 19.62
C ALA A 372 19.31 26.62 19.60
N GLN A 373 19.50 25.68 20.53
CA GLN A 373 18.61 24.54 20.78
C GLN A 373 17.31 24.94 21.51
N GLN A 374 17.29 26.06 22.23
CA GLN A 374 16.13 26.50 23.02
C GLN A 374 15.07 27.29 22.23
N ARG A 375 15.41 27.88 21.08
CA ARG A 375 14.48 28.63 20.23
C ARG A 375 14.19 27.86 18.94
N GLY A 376 13.27 26.91 18.99
CA GLY A 376 12.91 26.06 17.83
C GLY A 376 12.24 26.86 16.69
N LEU A 377 12.56 26.52 15.43
CA LEU A 377 11.90 27.09 14.24
C LEU A 377 10.60 26.36 13.85
N GLY A 378 10.20 25.33 14.60
CA GLY A 378 9.07 24.48 14.26
C GLY A 378 7.78 25.27 14.07
N LEU A 379 7.44 26.15 15.01
CA LEU A 379 6.21 26.94 14.94
C LEU A 379 6.26 27.93 13.78
N GLN A 380 7.41 28.57 13.53
CA GLN A 380 7.56 29.49 12.41
C GLN A 380 7.45 28.77 11.05
N ALA A 381 8.01 27.56 10.94
CA ALA A 381 7.84 26.72 9.76
C ALA A 381 6.37 26.29 9.57
N ALA A 382 5.68 25.93 10.65
CA ALA A 382 4.26 25.59 10.62
C ALA A 382 3.39 26.79 10.20
N LEU A 383 3.71 27.99 10.68
CA LEU A 383 3.03 29.23 10.32
C LEU A 383 3.29 29.64 8.86
N ALA A 384 4.54 29.51 8.38
CA ALA A 384 4.86 29.72 6.98
C ALA A 384 4.10 28.74 6.07
N ALA A 385 3.94 27.48 6.51
CA ALA A 385 3.16 26.48 5.80
C ALA A 385 1.65 26.76 5.84
N ALA A 386 1.12 27.31 6.94
CA ALA A 386 -0.26 27.78 7.03
C ALA A 386 -0.50 28.98 6.10
N ALA A 387 0.40 29.96 6.06
CA ALA A 387 0.32 31.07 5.12
C ALA A 387 0.40 30.62 3.65
N ALA A 388 1.23 29.61 3.36
CA ALA A 388 1.30 28.99 2.03
C ALA A 388 -0.01 28.28 1.65
N LEU A 389 -0.68 27.64 2.62
CA LEU A 389 -1.99 27.03 2.42
C LEU A 389 -3.06 28.08 2.10
N ASP A 390 -3.10 29.18 2.85
CA ASP A 390 -4.02 30.31 2.61
C ASP A 390 -3.76 30.96 1.25
N ALA A 391 -2.48 31.12 0.87
CA ALA A 391 -2.10 31.64 -0.44
C ALA A 391 -2.52 30.71 -1.58
N LEU A 392 -2.37 29.38 -1.41
CA LEU A 392 -2.85 28.39 -2.37
C LEU A 392 -4.36 28.45 -2.52
N GLN A 393 -5.10 28.58 -1.42
CA GLN A 393 -6.55 28.69 -1.44
C GLN A 393 -7.02 29.88 -2.30
N GLN A 394 -6.39 31.04 -2.12
CA GLN A 394 -6.71 32.23 -2.92
C GLN A 394 -6.28 32.10 -4.38
N ALA A 395 -5.09 31.55 -4.64
CA ALA A 395 -4.61 31.33 -6.00
C ALA A 395 -5.51 30.36 -6.77
N ALA A 396 -5.97 29.30 -6.12
CA ALA A 396 -6.93 28.35 -6.68
C ALA A 396 -8.30 28.99 -6.91
N ALA A 397 -8.73 29.90 -6.04
CA ALA A 397 -9.95 30.69 -6.25
C ALA A 397 -9.87 31.59 -7.48
N VAL A 398 -8.75 32.27 -7.68
CA VAL A 398 -8.51 33.06 -8.89
C VAL A 398 -8.50 32.18 -10.14
N GLU A 399 -7.84 31.03 -10.09
CA GLU A 399 -7.82 30.07 -11.19
C GLU A 399 -9.21 29.54 -11.54
N GLY A 400 -9.97 29.06 -10.53
CA GLY A 400 -11.31 28.53 -10.73
C GLY A 400 -12.26 29.58 -11.31
N LEU A 401 -12.18 30.81 -10.83
CA LEU A 401 -12.96 31.93 -11.35
C LEU A 401 -12.61 32.26 -12.81
N ALA A 402 -11.31 32.28 -13.14
CA ALA A 402 -10.86 32.46 -14.52
C ALA A 402 -11.38 31.34 -15.44
N ALA A 403 -11.30 30.07 -14.99
CA ALA A 403 -11.78 28.94 -15.76
C ALA A 403 -13.30 28.99 -16.01
N VAL A 404 -14.10 29.31 -14.99
CA VAL A 404 -15.57 29.47 -15.11
C VAL A 404 -15.92 30.58 -16.10
N VAL A 405 -15.29 31.75 -15.98
CA VAL A 405 -15.53 32.89 -16.89
C VAL A 405 -15.22 32.51 -18.34
N VAL A 406 -14.06 31.89 -18.59
CA VAL A 406 -13.65 31.48 -19.94
C VAL A 406 -14.59 30.44 -20.53
N LEU A 407 -15.00 29.43 -19.76
CA LEU A 407 -15.94 28.41 -20.21
C LEU A 407 -17.32 29.01 -20.53
N ARG A 408 -17.79 29.97 -19.73
CA ARG A 408 -19.06 30.67 -19.99
C ARG A 408 -19.03 31.52 -21.26
N LEU A 409 -17.94 32.23 -21.52
CA LEU A 409 -17.77 32.97 -22.78
C LEU A 409 -17.81 32.03 -23.99
N ALA A 410 -17.25 30.83 -23.87
CA ALA A 410 -17.26 29.82 -24.93
C ALA A 410 -18.65 29.21 -25.19
N GLU A 411 -19.56 29.20 -24.20
CA GLU A 411 -20.92 28.66 -24.32
C GLU A 411 -21.94 29.65 -24.94
N GLY A 412 -21.73 30.96 -24.79
CA GLY A 412 -22.67 32.00 -25.25
C GLY A 412 -23.86 32.23 -24.29
N PRO A 413 -24.86 33.06 -24.67
CA PRO A 413 -26.01 33.35 -23.81
C PRO A 413 -26.82 32.08 -23.50
N ALA A 414 -27.24 31.94 -22.24
CA ALA A 414 -28.07 30.82 -21.81
C ALA A 414 -29.39 30.81 -22.60
N ALA A 415 -29.78 29.65 -23.15
CA ALA A 415 -31.12 29.48 -23.71
C ALA A 415 -32.16 29.76 -22.61
N GLU A 416 -33.18 30.57 -22.93
CA GLU A 416 -34.27 30.83 -21.98
C GLU A 416 -34.86 29.52 -21.44
N PRO A 417 -35.23 29.46 -20.15
CA PRO A 417 -35.92 28.31 -19.61
C PRO A 417 -37.26 28.19 -20.32
N VAL A 418 -37.38 27.21 -21.22
CA VAL A 418 -38.69 26.80 -21.74
C VAL A 418 -39.48 26.33 -20.52
N ALA A 419 -40.54 27.07 -20.18
CA ALA A 419 -41.46 26.73 -19.12
C ALA A 419 -41.89 25.26 -19.29
N ALA A 420 -41.53 24.42 -18.33
CA ALA A 420 -41.95 23.04 -18.28
C ALA A 420 -43.47 23.03 -18.00
N SER A 421 -44.28 22.89 -19.04
CA SER A 421 -45.66 22.43 -18.88
C SER A 421 -45.62 20.95 -18.54
N GLU A 422 -45.69 20.65 -17.25
CA GLU A 422 -46.09 19.35 -16.73
C GLU A 422 -47.52 19.05 -17.20
N GLN A 423 -47.66 18.34 -18.32
CA GLN A 423 -48.77 17.45 -18.65
C GLN A 423 -48.61 16.97 -20.11
N GLN A 424 -48.16 15.73 -20.29
CA GLN A 424 -48.53 14.75 -21.34
C GLN A 424 -47.36 13.79 -21.61
N GLN A 425 -47.32 12.69 -20.86
CA GLN A 425 -46.74 11.44 -21.34
C GLN A 425 -47.77 10.33 -21.17
N GLN A 426 -48.65 10.19 -22.16
CA GLN A 426 -49.29 8.93 -22.53
C GLN A 426 -49.54 8.96 -24.05
N GLN A 427 -49.03 7.93 -24.73
CA GLN A 427 -49.30 7.54 -26.14
C GLN A 427 -48.82 8.59 -27.19
N ASP A 428 -48.07 8.28 -28.25
CA ASP A 428 -48.07 7.11 -29.12
C ASP A 428 -46.80 7.11 -30.01
N GLY A 429 -46.52 5.97 -30.64
CA GLY A 429 -46.06 5.99 -32.04
C GLY A 429 -44.57 6.04 -32.33
N LYS A 430 -43.97 4.85 -32.44
CA LYS A 430 -42.79 4.57 -33.27
C LYS A 430 -43.08 4.95 -34.74
N GLU A 431 -42.83 6.18 -35.18
CA GLU A 431 -42.68 6.49 -36.63
C GLU A 431 -42.25 7.95 -36.89
N ASN A 432 -41.10 8.39 -36.36
CA ASN A 432 -40.42 9.57 -36.94
C ASN A 432 -38.92 9.68 -36.60
N LYS A 433 -38.25 8.54 -36.40
CA LYS A 433 -36.87 8.51 -35.87
C LYS A 433 -35.76 8.77 -36.91
N LYS A 434 -36.08 9.19 -38.14
CA LYS A 434 -35.11 9.29 -39.24
C LYS A 434 -35.00 10.66 -39.94
N LYS A 435 -35.85 11.65 -39.62
CA LYS A 435 -35.82 12.96 -40.29
C LYS A 435 -35.44 14.15 -39.39
N ASP A 436 -35.58 14.06 -38.07
CA ASP A 436 -35.12 15.11 -37.12
C ASP A 436 -33.66 15.01 -36.68
N LYS A 437 -32.91 14.01 -37.18
CA LYS A 437 -31.51 13.78 -36.79
C LYS A 437 -30.51 14.66 -37.56
N LYS A 438 -30.97 15.57 -38.42
CA LYS A 438 -30.10 16.36 -39.32
C LYS A 438 -29.97 17.85 -38.97
N ASP A 439 -30.86 18.43 -38.15
CA ASP A 439 -30.88 19.89 -37.90
C ASP A 439 -30.73 20.35 -36.42
N LYS A 440 -30.11 19.55 -35.55
CA LYS A 440 -29.63 20.03 -34.23
C LYS A 440 -28.23 19.51 -33.93
N LYS A 441 -27.21 20.12 -34.55
CA LYS A 441 -25.80 19.94 -34.20
C LYS A 441 -25.19 21.28 -33.83
N ALA A 442 -25.72 21.92 -32.78
CA ALA A 442 -24.96 22.92 -32.04
C ALA A 442 -23.86 22.17 -31.27
N ALA A 443 -22.60 22.52 -31.53
CA ALA A 443 -21.43 21.94 -30.87
C ALA A 443 -21.39 22.39 -29.39
N GLY A 444 -22.16 21.74 -28.53
CA GLY A 444 -22.19 22.04 -27.10
C GLY A 444 -20.90 21.59 -26.40
N LEU A 445 -20.29 22.50 -25.66
CA LEU A 445 -19.17 22.25 -24.76
C LEU A 445 -19.54 21.14 -23.78
N THR A 446 -18.87 19.98 -23.88
CA THR A 446 -19.09 18.84 -22.96
C THR A 446 -17.92 18.76 -22.01
N LEU A 447 -18.16 19.07 -20.73
CA LEU A 447 -17.16 18.94 -19.67
C LEU A 447 -17.10 17.52 -19.11
N GLY A 448 -15.99 17.20 -18.47
CA GLY A 448 -15.83 16.02 -17.62
C GLY A 448 -16.82 16.06 -16.45
N LYS A 449 -17.15 14.88 -15.94
CA LYS A 449 -18.13 14.79 -14.84
C LYS A 449 -17.66 15.49 -13.56
N GLY A 450 -16.37 15.38 -13.24
CA GLY A 450 -15.81 15.99 -12.04
C GLY A 450 -15.71 17.51 -12.18
N THR A 451 -15.21 17.96 -13.33
CA THR A 451 -15.11 19.39 -13.63
C THR A 451 -16.47 20.08 -13.73
N ALA A 452 -17.50 19.38 -14.22
CA ALA A 452 -18.89 19.89 -14.21
C ALA A 452 -19.42 20.13 -12.79
N VAL A 453 -19.08 19.26 -11.82
CA VAL A 453 -19.43 19.45 -10.40
C VAL A 453 -18.74 20.69 -9.84
N VAL A 454 -17.42 20.81 -10.00
CA VAL A 454 -16.66 21.98 -9.53
C VAL A 454 -17.26 23.26 -10.11
N ARG A 455 -17.48 23.30 -11.44
CA ARG A 455 -18.06 24.46 -12.12
C ARG A 455 -19.39 24.87 -11.49
N ALA A 456 -20.28 23.93 -11.22
CA ALA A 456 -21.59 24.22 -10.65
C ALA A 456 -21.51 24.88 -9.27
N HIS A 457 -20.63 24.40 -8.38
CA HIS A 457 -20.43 25.01 -7.06
C HIS A 457 -19.82 26.41 -7.16
N LEU A 458 -18.83 26.60 -8.04
CA LEU A 458 -18.21 27.89 -8.26
C LEU A 458 -19.20 28.92 -8.83
N GLU A 459 -19.99 28.55 -9.84
CA GLU A 459 -21.01 29.42 -10.43
C GLU A 459 -22.09 29.81 -9.44
N LYS A 460 -22.55 28.84 -8.63
CA LYS A 460 -23.54 29.08 -7.59
C LYS A 460 -23.04 30.12 -6.60
N ALA A 461 -21.81 29.98 -6.10
CA ALA A 461 -21.24 30.92 -5.15
C ALA A 461 -21.10 32.34 -5.73
N VAL A 462 -20.69 32.46 -7.00
CA VAL A 462 -20.60 33.77 -7.67
C VAL A 462 -22.00 34.37 -7.87
N ALA A 463 -23.01 33.58 -8.22
CA ALA A 463 -24.38 34.05 -8.38
C ALA A 463 -25.00 34.55 -7.06
N GLU A 464 -24.77 33.83 -5.96
CA GLU A 464 -25.23 34.24 -4.62
C GLU A 464 -24.56 35.55 -4.17
N ALA A 465 -23.26 35.71 -4.42
CA ALA A 465 -22.55 36.96 -4.15
C ALA A 465 -23.07 38.13 -5.01
N ALA A 466 -23.37 37.87 -6.28
CA ALA A 466 -23.94 38.86 -7.20
C ALA A 466 -25.33 39.34 -6.75
N ALA A 467 -26.15 38.43 -6.25
CA ALA A 467 -27.48 38.73 -5.70
C ALA A 467 -27.38 39.58 -4.41
N ALA A 468 -26.46 39.25 -3.51
CA ALA A 468 -26.20 40.03 -2.30
C ALA A 468 -25.71 41.46 -2.60
N ALA A 469 -25.00 41.66 -3.71
CA ALA A 469 -24.53 42.96 -4.17
C ALA A 469 -25.58 43.79 -4.95
N GLY A 470 -26.81 43.31 -5.11
CA GLY A 470 -27.90 44.05 -5.76
C GLY A 470 -27.79 44.13 -7.30
N THR A 471 -27.02 43.24 -7.93
CA THR A 471 -26.90 43.20 -9.40
C THR A 471 -28.01 42.33 -10.03
N ALA A 472 -28.52 42.70 -11.21
CA ALA A 472 -29.65 42.06 -11.88
C ALA A 472 -29.44 40.56 -12.28
N ALA A 473 -28.29 39.96 -11.94
CA ALA A 473 -27.96 38.56 -12.18
C ALA A 473 -28.66 37.57 -11.22
N GLY A 474 -29.31 38.04 -10.15
CA GLY A 474 -29.84 37.20 -9.06
C GLY A 474 -31.04 36.30 -9.38
N ALA A 475 -31.70 36.42 -10.55
CA ALA A 475 -32.95 35.70 -10.81
C ALA A 475 -32.79 34.30 -11.44
N ALA A 476 -31.62 33.94 -11.98
CA ALA A 476 -31.46 32.74 -12.82
C ALA A 476 -30.46 31.67 -12.31
N GLY A 477 -29.74 31.90 -11.21
CA GLY A 477 -28.81 30.91 -10.63
C GLY A 477 -27.56 30.58 -11.49
N THR A 478 -27.35 31.28 -12.60
CA THR A 478 -26.22 31.08 -13.54
C THR A 478 -25.65 32.41 -14.01
N LEU A 479 -24.31 32.49 -14.17
CA LEU A 479 -23.61 33.62 -14.79
C LEU A 479 -24.06 33.80 -16.25
N GLN A 480 -24.73 34.92 -16.57
CA GLN A 480 -25.21 35.20 -17.92
C GLN A 480 -24.19 35.99 -18.76
N VAL A 481 -24.06 35.59 -20.03
CA VAL A 481 -23.32 36.34 -21.06
C VAL A 481 -24.32 37.26 -21.77
N VAL A 482 -24.09 38.58 -21.74
CA VAL A 482 -24.91 39.59 -22.41
C VAL A 482 -24.04 40.30 -23.45
N ASP A 483 -24.44 40.30 -24.73
CA ASP A 483 -23.69 40.91 -25.84
C ASP A 483 -22.21 40.47 -25.95
N GLY A 484 -21.94 39.18 -25.69
CA GLY A 484 -20.57 38.64 -25.71
C GLY A 484 -19.68 39.12 -24.56
N SER A 485 -20.26 39.80 -23.56
CA SER A 485 -19.59 40.31 -22.37
C SER A 485 -20.28 39.81 -21.09
N LEU A 486 -19.50 39.51 -20.07
CA LEU A 486 -19.99 39.13 -18.74
C LEU A 486 -20.20 40.38 -17.87
N ALA A 487 -21.02 41.33 -18.33
CA ALA A 487 -21.16 42.66 -17.71
C ALA A 487 -21.52 42.62 -16.21
N ALA A 488 -22.38 41.67 -15.80
CA ALA A 488 -22.71 41.47 -14.39
C ALA A 488 -21.57 40.82 -13.58
N ALA A 489 -20.81 39.90 -14.18
CA ALA A 489 -19.66 39.29 -13.53
C ALA A 489 -18.51 40.28 -13.38
N ALA A 490 -18.30 41.17 -14.36
CA ALA A 490 -17.28 42.21 -14.29
C ALA A 490 -17.46 43.11 -13.06
N ALA A 491 -18.70 43.45 -12.68
CA ALA A 491 -19.00 44.21 -11.47
C ALA A 491 -18.68 43.44 -10.17
N VAL A 492 -19.03 42.14 -10.14
CA VAL A 492 -18.78 41.25 -9.00
C VAL A 492 -17.30 40.90 -8.84
N LEU A 493 -16.57 40.83 -9.96
CA LEU A 493 -15.11 40.65 -10.03
C LEU A 493 -14.39 41.93 -9.59
N ALA A 494 -14.84 43.10 -10.04
CA ALA A 494 -14.25 44.40 -9.69
C ALA A 494 -14.41 44.77 -8.21
N GLY A 495 -15.49 44.31 -7.56
CA GLY A 495 -15.75 44.55 -6.13
C GLY A 495 -15.14 43.52 -5.16
N GLY A 496 -14.43 42.50 -5.65
CA GLY A 496 -13.81 41.45 -4.80
C GLY A 496 -14.78 40.43 -4.18
N ALA A 497 -16.09 40.70 -4.18
CA ALA A 497 -17.11 39.82 -3.61
C ALA A 497 -17.16 38.43 -4.27
N GLY A 498 -16.96 38.35 -5.59
CA GLY A 498 -16.90 37.07 -6.30
C GLY A 498 -15.71 36.21 -5.91
N LEU A 499 -14.55 36.84 -5.69
CA LEU A 499 -13.35 36.14 -5.24
C LEU A 499 -13.53 35.61 -3.81
N ALA A 500 -14.14 36.39 -2.92
CA ALA A 500 -14.44 35.95 -1.55
C ALA A 500 -15.38 34.74 -1.53
N ALA A 501 -16.44 34.75 -2.35
CA ALA A 501 -17.40 33.64 -2.42
C ALA A 501 -16.79 32.36 -3.00
N VAL A 502 -15.95 32.46 -4.03
CA VAL A 502 -15.23 31.31 -4.58
C VAL A 502 -14.18 30.79 -3.60
N THR A 503 -13.49 31.68 -2.89
CA THR A 503 -12.56 31.31 -1.82
C THR A 503 -13.28 30.49 -0.75
N ALA A 504 -14.49 30.87 -0.38
CA ALA A 504 -15.35 30.16 0.56
C ALA A 504 -15.60 28.68 0.14
N VAL A 505 -15.97 28.46 -1.14
CA VAL A 505 -16.18 27.11 -1.72
C VAL A 505 -14.91 26.25 -1.74
N ILE A 506 -13.74 26.88 -1.87
CA ILE A 506 -12.45 26.20 -1.94
C ILE A 506 -11.84 26.00 -0.54
N THR A 507 -12.24 26.80 0.44
CA THR A 507 -11.79 26.72 1.83
C THR A 507 -12.21 25.38 2.40
N ALA A 508 -11.26 24.47 2.59
CA ALA A 508 -11.46 23.05 2.88
C ALA A 508 -12.41 22.72 4.06
N HIS A 509 -12.79 23.71 4.87
CA HIS A 509 -13.47 23.56 6.15
C HIS A 509 -14.81 24.27 6.23
N GLU A 510 -15.21 24.96 5.17
CA GLU A 510 -16.56 25.47 5.02
C GLU A 510 -17.54 24.37 4.59
N ALA A 511 -18.81 24.51 4.96
CA ALA A 511 -19.85 23.54 4.61
C ALA A 511 -19.99 23.34 3.09
N SER A 512 -19.73 24.39 2.31
CA SER A 512 -19.69 24.38 0.84
C SER A 512 -18.57 23.47 0.30
N ALA A 513 -17.35 23.59 0.83
CA ALA A 513 -16.21 22.79 0.43
C ALA A 513 -16.34 21.32 0.85
N VAL A 514 -16.86 21.05 2.04
CA VAL A 514 -17.11 19.67 2.52
C VAL A 514 -18.08 18.97 1.57
N LYS A 515 -19.17 19.63 1.19
CA LYS A 515 -20.13 19.09 0.21
C LYS A 515 -19.49 18.86 -1.15
N LEU A 516 -18.66 19.79 -1.63
CA LEU A 516 -17.93 19.64 -2.88
C LEU A 516 -16.99 18.42 -2.83
N LEU A 517 -16.24 18.24 -1.74
CA LEU A 517 -15.33 17.10 -1.55
C LEU A 517 -16.09 15.76 -1.55
N GLU A 518 -17.26 15.68 -0.92
CA GLU A 518 -18.10 14.49 -0.95
C GLU A 518 -18.57 14.16 -2.37
N GLU A 519 -19.05 15.15 -3.13
CA GLU A 519 -19.50 14.95 -4.52
C GLU A 519 -18.33 14.59 -5.45
N LEU A 520 -17.17 15.22 -5.30
CA LEU A 520 -15.96 14.89 -6.07
C LEU A 520 -15.50 13.46 -5.77
N LYS A 521 -15.51 13.06 -4.50
CA LYS A 521 -15.17 11.70 -4.08
C LYS A 521 -16.09 10.68 -4.75
N LEU A 522 -17.40 10.92 -4.78
CA LEU A 522 -18.36 10.05 -5.47
C LEU A 522 -18.08 9.95 -6.97
N VAL A 523 -17.69 11.05 -7.63
CA VAL A 523 -17.32 11.04 -9.06
C VAL A 523 -16.04 10.24 -9.30
N VAL A 524 -15.00 10.47 -8.50
CA VAL A 524 -13.73 9.75 -8.62
C VAL A 524 -13.92 8.26 -8.33
N GLU A 525 -14.66 7.89 -7.28
CA GLU A 525 -14.99 6.49 -6.94
C GLU A 525 -15.83 5.82 -8.04
N ALA A 526 -16.86 6.49 -8.56
CA ALA A 526 -17.68 5.98 -9.66
C ALA A 526 -16.86 5.79 -10.95
N ASN A 527 -15.83 6.60 -11.17
CA ASN A 527 -14.92 6.47 -12.31
C ASN A 527 -13.81 5.43 -12.05
N GLN A 528 -13.36 5.25 -10.81
CA GLN A 528 -12.48 4.14 -10.41
C GLN A 528 -13.18 2.78 -10.60
N ALA A 529 -14.49 2.69 -10.37
CA ALA A 529 -15.29 1.50 -10.66
C ALA A 529 -15.35 1.13 -12.16
N ARG A 530 -14.96 2.04 -13.07
CA ARG A 530 -14.86 1.78 -14.52
C ARG A 530 -13.47 1.31 -14.98
N ARG A 531 -12.49 1.24 -14.08
CA ARG A 531 -11.19 0.64 -14.42
C ARG A 531 -11.40 -0.84 -14.74
N LYS A 532 -10.80 -1.30 -15.84
CA LYS A 532 -10.76 -2.74 -16.13
C LYS A 532 -10.07 -3.41 -14.94
N PRO A 533 -10.74 -4.33 -14.22
CA PRO A 533 -10.11 -5.09 -13.15
C PRO A 533 -8.84 -5.75 -13.68
N LYS A 534 -7.73 -5.59 -12.97
CA LYS A 534 -6.42 -6.11 -13.36
C LYS A 534 -5.73 -6.72 -12.15
N VAL A 535 -5.13 -7.88 -12.36
CA VAL A 535 -4.27 -8.54 -11.37
C VAL A 535 -2.93 -7.80 -11.27
N ALA A 536 -2.36 -7.75 -10.06
CA ALA A 536 -1.05 -7.15 -9.82
C ALA A 536 0.02 -7.73 -10.78
N LYS A 537 0.93 -6.87 -11.26
CA LYS A 537 1.98 -7.29 -12.21
C LYS A 537 2.79 -8.44 -11.61
N GLY A 538 2.86 -9.56 -12.33
CA GLY A 538 3.59 -10.76 -11.91
C GLY A 538 2.85 -11.69 -10.95
N ALA A 539 1.58 -11.40 -10.61
CA ALA A 539 0.66 -12.32 -9.96
C ALA A 539 -0.38 -12.84 -10.98
N ARG A 540 -1.12 -13.90 -10.62
CA ARG A 540 -2.17 -14.48 -11.47
C ARG A 540 -3.26 -15.14 -10.63
N ASP A 541 -4.47 -15.16 -11.18
CA ASP A 541 -5.55 -16.01 -10.69
C ASP A 541 -5.37 -17.43 -11.25
N PHE A 542 -5.91 -18.42 -10.54
CA PHE A 542 -5.91 -19.82 -10.95
C PHE A 542 -7.33 -20.26 -11.27
N LEU A 543 -7.52 -20.84 -12.46
CA LEU A 543 -8.81 -21.35 -12.89
C LEU A 543 -9.13 -22.69 -12.21
N PRO A 544 -10.41 -23.13 -12.18
CA PRO A 544 -10.79 -24.35 -11.47
C PRO A 544 -10.06 -25.63 -11.92
N ASP A 545 -9.80 -25.77 -13.22
CA ASP A 545 -9.03 -26.88 -13.78
C ASP A 545 -7.56 -26.85 -13.31
N GLN A 546 -6.96 -25.66 -13.27
CA GLN A 546 -5.61 -25.46 -12.76
C GLN A 546 -5.53 -25.77 -11.26
N MET A 547 -6.55 -25.38 -10.48
CA MET A 547 -6.62 -25.67 -9.05
C MET A 547 -6.73 -27.17 -8.77
N ALA A 548 -7.54 -27.92 -9.52
CA ALA A 548 -7.62 -29.37 -9.35
C ALA A 548 -6.26 -30.06 -9.58
N ILE A 549 -5.51 -29.61 -10.58
CA ILE A 549 -4.16 -30.12 -10.87
C ILE A 549 -3.17 -29.74 -9.75
N ARG A 550 -3.28 -28.52 -9.22
CA ARG A 550 -2.45 -28.04 -8.11
C ARG A 550 -2.69 -28.84 -6.85
N GLU A 551 -3.95 -29.05 -6.49
CA GLU A 551 -4.34 -29.86 -5.32
C GLU A 551 -3.84 -31.29 -5.44
N ALA A 552 -3.93 -31.91 -6.61
CA ALA A 552 -3.37 -33.24 -6.85
C ALA A 552 -1.85 -33.29 -6.61
N ALA A 553 -1.10 -32.32 -7.14
CA ALA A 553 0.34 -32.25 -6.94
C ALA A 553 0.73 -31.97 -5.48
N PHE A 554 0.02 -31.05 -4.81
CA PHE A 554 0.22 -30.80 -3.38
C PHE A 554 -0.10 -32.02 -2.54
N GLY A 555 -1.12 -32.81 -2.91
CA GLY A 555 -1.48 -34.06 -2.26
C GLY A 555 -0.35 -35.09 -2.33
N ILE A 556 0.26 -35.26 -3.52
CA ILE A 556 1.42 -36.14 -3.72
C ILE A 556 2.59 -35.69 -2.85
N ILE A 557 2.96 -34.41 -2.92
CA ILE A 557 4.10 -33.84 -2.18
C ILE A 557 3.88 -33.97 -0.67
N THR A 558 2.69 -33.61 -0.19
CA THR A 558 2.34 -33.70 1.24
C THR A 558 2.33 -35.16 1.73
N SER A 559 1.91 -36.11 0.89
CA SER A 559 1.95 -37.53 1.20
C SER A 559 3.38 -38.01 1.42
N VAL A 560 4.33 -37.64 0.56
CA VAL A 560 5.75 -37.97 0.73
C VAL A 560 6.31 -37.30 1.99
N PHE A 561 6.07 -36.01 2.21
CA PHE A 561 6.54 -35.31 3.42
C PHE A 561 6.05 -36.00 4.71
N LYS A 562 4.77 -36.40 4.76
CA LYS A 562 4.20 -37.12 5.91
C LYS A 562 4.73 -38.54 6.05
N ARG A 563 5.04 -39.22 4.95
CA ARG A 563 5.66 -40.55 4.94
C ARG A 563 7.03 -40.55 5.60
N HIS A 564 7.77 -39.46 5.42
CA HIS A 564 9.05 -39.21 6.10
C HIS A 564 8.89 -38.57 7.49
N GLY A 565 7.68 -38.53 8.04
CA GLY A 565 7.42 -38.09 9.42
C GLY A 565 7.66 -36.60 9.68
N ALA A 566 7.64 -35.75 8.65
CA ALA A 566 7.76 -34.32 8.83
C ALA A 566 6.48 -33.69 9.39
N VAL A 567 6.63 -32.77 10.35
CA VAL A 567 5.52 -31.99 10.89
C VAL A 567 5.23 -30.77 10.01
N ALA A 568 3.97 -30.39 9.89
CA ALA A 568 3.59 -29.16 9.20
C ALA A 568 3.78 -27.94 10.12
N ILE A 569 4.36 -26.87 9.60
CA ILE A 569 4.35 -25.55 10.26
C ILE A 569 3.79 -24.50 9.30
N ASP A 570 3.39 -23.35 9.85
CA ASP A 570 3.11 -22.16 9.07
C ASP A 570 3.66 -20.92 9.79
N THR A 571 3.99 -19.89 9.01
CA THR A 571 4.48 -18.61 9.52
C THR A 571 3.67 -17.48 8.91
N PRO A 572 3.63 -16.29 9.54
CA PRO A 572 3.02 -15.12 8.94
C PRO A 572 3.58 -14.84 7.53
N VAL A 573 2.75 -14.23 6.68
CA VAL A 573 3.13 -13.89 5.30
C VAL A 573 4.16 -12.74 5.25
N PHE A 574 4.17 -11.90 6.29
CA PHE A 574 5.14 -10.84 6.50
C PHE A 574 5.98 -11.12 7.75
N GLU A 575 7.24 -10.72 7.71
CA GLU A 575 8.16 -10.72 8.84
C GLU A 575 8.54 -9.28 9.18
N LEU A 576 9.16 -9.07 10.35
CA LEU A 576 9.87 -7.82 10.63
C LEU A 576 10.93 -7.61 9.55
N ARG A 577 11.03 -6.39 9.01
CA ARG A 577 11.98 -6.06 7.92
C ARG A 577 13.41 -6.50 8.27
N GLU A 578 13.83 -6.25 9.51
CA GLU A 578 15.16 -6.63 10.01
C GLU A 578 15.42 -8.14 10.02
N THR A 579 14.38 -8.98 10.11
CA THR A 579 14.50 -10.44 10.06
C THR A 579 15.00 -10.90 8.68
N LEU A 580 14.59 -10.19 7.62
CA LEU A 580 14.92 -10.53 6.24
C LEU A 580 16.18 -9.82 5.73
N MET A 581 16.56 -8.70 6.34
CA MET A 581 17.72 -7.91 5.90
C MET A 581 19.05 -8.64 6.13
N GLY A 582 19.94 -8.58 5.14
CA GLY A 582 21.30 -9.13 5.23
C GLY A 582 21.39 -10.65 5.12
N LYS A 583 20.29 -11.36 4.84
CA LYS A 583 20.26 -12.83 4.69
C LYS A 583 20.39 -13.31 3.24
N TYR A 584 20.00 -12.47 2.28
CA TYR A 584 19.87 -12.85 0.87
C TYR A 584 20.90 -12.18 -0.05
N GLY A 585 21.93 -11.53 0.50
CA GLY A 585 22.92 -10.81 -0.32
C GLY A 585 22.27 -9.74 -1.20
N GLU A 586 22.60 -9.73 -2.51
CA GLU A 586 22.07 -8.77 -3.49
C GLU A 586 20.55 -8.86 -3.69
N ASP A 587 19.98 -10.05 -3.48
CA ASP A 587 18.53 -10.31 -3.64
C ASP A 587 17.68 -9.61 -2.58
N SER A 588 18.30 -9.09 -1.51
CA SER A 588 17.61 -8.30 -0.47
C SER A 588 16.89 -7.07 -1.07
N LYS A 589 17.35 -6.54 -2.21
CA LYS A 589 16.72 -5.40 -2.91
C LYS A 589 15.37 -5.77 -3.55
N LEU A 590 15.09 -7.06 -3.70
CA LEU A 590 13.90 -7.59 -4.36
C LEU A 590 12.76 -7.90 -3.36
N ILE A 591 12.91 -7.54 -2.09
CA ILE A 591 11.88 -7.75 -1.06
C ILE A 591 10.73 -6.74 -1.22
N TYR A 592 9.51 -7.20 -0.97
CA TYR A 592 8.33 -6.34 -0.86
C TYR A 592 8.19 -5.78 0.55
N ASP A 593 8.38 -4.47 0.70
CA ASP A 593 8.12 -3.77 1.96
C ASP A 593 6.66 -3.32 2.03
N LEU A 594 6.06 -3.43 3.22
CA LEU A 594 4.74 -2.88 3.51
C LEU A 594 4.86 -1.37 3.74
N ALA A 595 3.76 -0.64 3.51
CA ALA A 595 3.73 0.80 3.79
C ALA A 595 3.87 1.04 5.29
N ASP A 596 4.67 2.02 5.68
CA ASP A 596 4.76 2.47 7.06
C ASP A 596 3.44 3.15 7.45
N GLN A 597 2.73 2.53 8.38
CA GLN A 597 1.48 3.04 8.96
C GLN A 597 1.67 3.47 10.43
N GLY A 598 2.94 3.61 10.85
CA GLY A 598 3.33 4.07 12.17
C GLY A 598 3.49 3.01 13.23
N GLY A 599 3.69 1.76 12.81
CA GLY A 599 4.01 0.63 13.66
C GLY A 599 5.36 0.03 13.27
N GLU A 600 5.46 -1.29 13.38
CA GLU A 600 6.65 -2.03 12.98
C GLU A 600 6.85 -1.99 11.45
N LEU A 601 8.11 -1.93 11.02
CA LEU A 601 8.45 -2.05 9.60
C LEU A 601 8.39 -3.52 9.20
N LEU A 602 7.48 -3.83 8.28
CA LEU A 602 7.19 -5.20 7.85
C LEU A 602 7.54 -5.40 6.38
N SER A 603 7.91 -6.63 6.03
CA SER A 603 8.23 -7.04 4.68
C SER A 603 7.66 -8.43 4.39
N LEU A 604 7.18 -8.66 3.17
CA LEU A 604 6.71 -9.99 2.77
C LEU A 604 7.88 -10.97 2.68
N ARG A 605 7.64 -12.21 3.11
CA ARG A 605 8.66 -13.28 3.08
C ARG A 605 9.15 -13.56 1.65
N TYR A 606 10.46 -13.57 1.49
CA TYR A 606 11.14 -13.84 0.20
C TYR A 606 11.25 -15.35 -0.09
N ASP A 607 11.40 -16.14 0.97
CA ASP A 607 11.40 -17.61 0.98
C ASP A 607 10.70 -18.16 2.25
N LEU A 608 10.75 -19.47 2.47
CA LEU A 608 10.28 -20.12 3.70
C LEU A 608 11.44 -20.51 4.66
N THR A 609 12.69 -20.51 4.19
CA THR A 609 13.88 -20.91 4.95
C THR A 609 14.24 -19.91 6.05
N VAL A 610 14.24 -18.60 5.77
CA VAL A 610 14.56 -17.58 6.78
C VAL A 610 13.45 -17.49 7.85
N PRO A 611 12.15 -17.48 7.49
CA PRO A 611 11.08 -17.65 8.47
C PRO A 611 11.23 -18.91 9.33
N PHE A 612 11.68 -20.02 8.75
CA PHE A 612 11.96 -21.24 9.52
C PHE A 612 13.13 -21.09 10.48
N ALA A 613 14.24 -20.47 10.07
CA ALA A 613 15.37 -20.21 10.96
C ALA A 613 14.98 -19.32 12.15
N ARG A 614 14.18 -18.27 11.90
CA ARG A 614 13.58 -17.42 12.94
C ARG A 614 12.63 -18.23 13.84
N TYR A 615 11.86 -19.16 13.28
CA TYR A 615 10.95 -20.03 14.04
C TYR A 615 11.71 -20.93 15.02
N VAL A 616 12.77 -21.58 14.56
CA VAL A 616 13.64 -22.41 15.38
C VAL A 616 14.28 -21.60 16.50
N ALA A 617 14.79 -20.40 16.18
CA ALA A 617 15.43 -19.51 17.14
C ALA A 617 14.48 -19.00 18.23
N VAL A 618 13.32 -18.44 17.84
CA VAL A 618 12.33 -17.87 18.78
C VAL A 618 11.79 -18.93 19.74
N ASN A 619 11.57 -20.15 19.25
CA ASN A 619 11.03 -21.24 20.05
C ASN A 619 12.11 -22.11 20.72
N ALA A 620 13.38 -21.74 20.62
CA ALA A 620 14.53 -22.49 21.16
C ALA A 620 14.52 -23.98 20.80
N ILE A 621 14.15 -24.31 19.56
CA ILE A 621 14.03 -25.69 19.09
C ILE A 621 15.42 -26.26 18.81
N GLY A 622 15.78 -27.35 19.48
CA GLY A 622 17.06 -28.03 19.28
C GLY A 622 17.08 -28.97 18.06
N ASN A 623 15.93 -29.55 17.72
CA ASN A 623 15.78 -30.49 16.62
C ASN A 623 14.34 -30.51 16.10
N ILE A 624 14.15 -30.50 14.79
CA ILE A 624 12.84 -30.58 14.15
C ILE A 624 12.99 -31.04 12.70
N LYS A 625 12.06 -31.89 12.24
CA LYS A 625 11.89 -32.25 10.83
C LYS A 625 10.52 -31.75 10.38
N ARG A 626 10.49 -30.81 9.44
CA ARG A 626 9.25 -30.11 9.06
C ARG A 626 9.05 -30.05 7.56
N TYR A 627 7.81 -29.78 7.17
CA TYR A 627 7.48 -29.25 5.85
C TYR A 627 6.65 -27.96 5.95
N HIS A 628 6.76 -27.10 4.95
CA HIS A 628 5.99 -25.86 4.83
C HIS A 628 5.66 -25.62 3.36
N ILE A 629 4.36 -25.51 3.04
CA ILE A 629 3.89 -25.16 1.70
C ILE A 629 3.23 -23.80 1.79
N GLY A 630 3.79 -22.81 1.09
CA GLY A 630 3.34 -21.44 1.21
C GLY A 630 3.74 -20.56 0.04
N LYS A 631 2.99 -19.48 -0.17
CA LYS A 631 3.36 -18.43 -1.13
C LYS A 631 4.52 -17.58 -0.61
N VAL A 632 5.37 -17.16 -1.54
CA VAL A 632 6.50 -16.25 -1.32
C VAL A 632 6.50 -15.13 -2.36
N TYR A 633 7.19 -14.04 -2.03
CA TYR A 633 7.06 -12.77 -2.77
C TYR A 633 8.42 -12.20 -3.16
N ARG A 634 8.65 -12.04 -4.46
CA ARG A 634 9.91 -11.51 -5.01
C ARG A 634 9.62 -10.44 -6.04
N ARG A 635 10.16 -9.23 -5.89
CA ARG A 635 9.99 -8.08 -6.82
C ARG A 635 10.76 -8.20 -8.12
N ASP A 636 10.98 -9.43 -8.56
CA ASP A 636 11.72 -9.78 -9.74
C ASP A 636 11.07 -9.22 -11.02
N GLN A 637 11.80 -9.21 -12.14
CA GLN A 637 11.23 -8.88 -13.44
C GLN A 637 10.45 -10.11 -13.98
N PRO A 638 9.11 -10.05 -14.02
CA PRO A 638 8.31 -11.23 -14.31
C PRO A 638 8.50 -11.69 -15.76
N GLN A 639 8.71 -12.99 -15.95
CA GLN A 639 8.75 -13.66 -17.24
C GLN A 639 7.68 -14.75 -17.23
N LEU A 640 6.43 -14.34 -17.49
CA LEU A 640 5.25 -15.21 -17.36
C LEU A 640 5.35 -16.48 -18.23
N ALA A 641 5.86 -16.34 -19.45
CA ALA A 641 6.08 -17.45 -20.39
C ALA A 641 7.13 -18.47 -19.91
N ARG A 642 8.00 -18.10 -18.95
CA ARG A 642 9.05 -18.94 -18.37
C ARG A 642 8.77 -19.33 -16.92
N GLY A 643 7.56 -19.08 -16.42
CA GLY A 643 7.14 -19.42 -15.06
C GLY A 643 7.79 -18.59 -13.96
N ARG A 644 8.33 -17.40 -14.27
CA ARG A 644 8.95 -16.49 -13.29
C ARG A 644 7.93 -15.44 -12.86
N PHE A 645 7.40 -15.60 -11.65
CA PHE A 645 6.35 -14.76 -11.08
C PHE A 645 6.88 -13.93 -9.90
N ARG A 646 6.07 -12.95 -9.47
CA ARG A 646 6.34 -12.15 -8.26
C ARG A 646 5.67 -12.70 -7.02
N GLU A 647 4.57 -13.43 -7.21
CA GLU A 647 3.93 -14.27 -6.20
C GLU A 647 3.91 -15.70 -6.73
N PHE A 648 4.42 -16.66 -5.96
CA PHE A 648 4.41 -18.08 -6.31
C PHE A 648 4.56 -18.97 -5.08
N PHE A 649 4.22 -20.25 -5.20
CA PHE A 649 4.40 -21.22 -4.13
C PHE A 649 5.83 -21.77 -4.04
N GLN A 650 6.25 -22.04 -2.81
CA GLN A 650 7.35 -22.93 -2.47
C GLN A 650 6.82 -24.10 -1.64
N CYS A 651 7.45 -25.27 -1.78
CA CYS A 651 7.15 -26.46 -0.99
C CYS A 651 8.46 -26.94 -0.36
N ASP A 652 8.66 -26.60 0.90
CA ASP A 652 9.93 -26.77 1.57
C ASP A 652 9.87 -27.93 2.56
N PHE A 653 10.92 -28.75 2.61
CA PHE A 653 11.12 -29.82 3.57
C PHE A 653 12.52 -29.69 4.17
N ASP A 654 12.59 -29.64 5.49
CA ASP A 654 13.82 -29.29 6.20
C ASP A 654 13.99 -30.11 7.48
N ILE A 655 15.24 -30.50 7.73
CA ILE A 655 15.67 -31.20 8.93
C ILE A 655 16.70 -30.31 9.65
N ALA A 656 16.35 -29.86 10.84
CA ALA A 656 17.21 -29.09 11.73
C ALA A 656 17.59 -29.93 12.96
N GLY A 657 18.83 -29.81 13.41
CA GLY A 657 19.39 -30.49 14.57
C GLY A 657 20.78 -31.08 14.31
N SER A 658 21.44 -31.48 15.39
CA SER A 658 22.76 -32.13 15.32
C SER A 658 22.61 -33.64 15.20
N TYR A 659 23.03 -34.20 14.07
CA TYR A 659 22.93 -35.63 13.74
C TYR A 659 24.26 -36.17 13.21
N ALA A 660 24.31 -37.47 12.94
CA ALA A 660 25.43 -38.08 12.22
C ALA A 660 25.57 -37.44 10.82
N ALA A 661 26.82 -37.31 10.36
CA ALA A 661 27.13 -36.65 9.10
C ALA A 661 26.39 -37.30 7.94
N MET A 662 25.85 -36.46 7.03
CA MET A 662 25.20 -36.86 5.78
C MET A 662 23.90 -37.68 5.90
N VAL A 663 23.49 -38.11 7.10
CA VAL A 663 22.23 -38.86 7.28
C VAL A 663 21.00 -38.01 6.92
N PRO A 664 20.83 -36.78 7.48
CA PRO A 664 19.71 -35.92 7.09
C PRO A 664 19.78 -35.47 5.62
N ASP A 665 20.99 -35.26 5.09
CA ASP A 665 21.22 -34.84 3.71
C ASP A 665 20.75 -35.92 2.72
N ALA A 666 21.03 -37.20 3.04
CA ALA A 666 20.55 -38.34 2.28
C ALA A 666 19.02 -38.47 2.32
N GLU A 667 18.40 -38.25 3.49
CA GLU A 667 16.93 -38.29 3.63
C GLU A 667 16.26 -37.20 2.78
N VAL A 668 16.77 -35.97 2.82
CA VAL A 668 16.22 -34.86 2.04
C VAL A 668 16.32 -35.13 0.53
N LEU A 669 17.45 -35.66 0.05
CA LEU A 669 17.61 -36.06 -1.36
C LEU A 669 16.71 -37.25 -1.72
N GLY A 670 16.53 -38.21 -0.80
CA GLY A 670 15.58 -39.32 -0.96
C GLY A 670 14.14 -38.83 -1.14
N VAL A 671 13.70 -37.90 -0.27
CA VAL A 671 12.39 -37.22 -0.36
C VAL A 671 12.22 -36.52 -1.71
N LEU A 672 13.25 -35.79 -2.16
CA LEU A 672 13.23 -35.11 -3.46
C LEU A 672 13.04 -36.11 -4.60
N VAL A 673 13.83 -37.18 -4.64
CA VAL A 673 13.75 -38.21 -5.70
C VAL A 673 12.40 -38.91 -5.69
N GLU A 674 11.85 -39.21 -4.51
CA GLU A 674 10.53 -39.82 -4.35
C GLU A 674 9.42 -38.91 -4.89
N ILE A 675 9.42 -37.62 -4.52
CA ILE A 675 8.47 -36.63 -5.04
C ILE A 675 8.52 -36.56 -6.57
N LEU A 676 9.71 -36.45 -7.15
CA LEU A 676 9.86 -36.31 -8.60
C LEU A 676 9.41 -37.56 -9.37
N ARG A 677 9.63 -38.76 -8.80
CA ARG A 677 9.12 -40.03 -9.34
C ARG A 677 7.59 -40.09 -9.27
N ASP A 678 7.00 -39.73 -8.13
CA ASP A 678 5.55 -39.81 -7.91
C ASP A 678 4.78 -38.76 -8.74
N LEU A 679 5.37 -37.60 -9.02
CA LEU A 679 4.80 -36.57 -9.90
C LEU A 679 4.78 -36.97 -11.39
N ARG A 680 5.59 -37.97 -11.80
CA ARG A 680 5.64 -38.52 -13.18
C ARG A 680 5.85 -37.47 -14.27
N LEU A 681 6.79 -36.54 -14.06
CA LEU A 681 7.04 -35.41 -14.95
C LEU A 681 7.89 -35.76 -16.20
N GLY A 682 8.52 -36.94 -16.21
CA GLY A 682 9.51 -37.35 -17.21
C GLY A 682 10.82 -37.75 -16.54
N GLN A 683 11.89 -37.90 -17.35
CA GLN A 683 13.24 -38.14 -16.81
C GLN A 683 13.79 -36.86 -16.19
N PHE A 684 14.53 -37.01 -15.09
CA PHE A 684 15.10 -35.91 -14.34
C PHE A 684 16.47 -36.27 -13.80
N THR A 685 17.28 -35.24 -13.59
CA THR A 685 18.63 -35.34 -13.03
C THR A 685 18.76 -34.37 -11.88
N VAL A 686 19.28 -34.86 -10.75
CA VAL A 686 19.58 -34.05 -9.56
C VAL A 686 21.08 -33.78 -9.54
N LYS A 687 21.46 -32.57 -9.92
CA LYS A 687 22.83 -32.09 -9.80
C LYS A 687 23.17 -31.92 -8.33
N LEU A 688 24.34 -32.40 -7.93
CA LEU A 688 24.84 -32.31 -6.57
C LEU A 688 26.25 -31.74 -6.59
N ASN A 689 26.54 -30.84 -5.65
CA ASN A 689 27.87 -30.33 -5.36
C ASN A 689 28.00 -30.07 -3.85
N HIS A 690 29.18 -29.62 -3.42
CA HIS A 690 29.46 -29.25 -2.04
C HIS A 690 30.12 -27.88 -1.94
N ARG A 691 29.69 -27.04 -1.00
CA ARG A 691 30.17 -25.67 -0.87
C ARG A 691 31.69 -25.59 -0.66
N LYS A 692 32.24 -26.42 0.23
CA LYS A 692 33.69 -26.49 0.46
C LYS A 692 34.49 -26.91 -0.78
N LEU A 693 33.90 -27.69 -1.71
CA LEU A 693 34.56 -28.03 -2.97
C LEU A 693 34.63 -26.82 -3.89
N LEU A 694 33.53 -26.06 -3.98
CA LEU A 694 33.49 -24.81 -4.74
C LEU A 694 34.51 -23.80 -4.18
N ASP A 695 34.56 -23.64 -2.85
CA ASP A 695 35.51 -22.77 -2.17
C ASP A 695 36.97 -23.19 -2.47
N ALA A 696 37.29 -24.47 -2.31
CA ALA A 696 38.62 -25.01 -2.58
C ALA A 696 39.02 -24.89 -4.05
N MET A 697 38.12 -25.21 -4.98
CA MET A 697 38.36 -25.12 -6.42
C MET A 697 38.76 -23.70 -6.84
N LEU A 698 38.04 -22.69 -6.36
CA LEU A 698 38.34 -21.29 -6.67
C LEU A 698 39.61 -20.81 -5.98
N ALA A 699 39.89 -21.28 -4.76
CA ALA A 699 41.15 -20.99 -4.07
C ALA A 699 42.35 -21.58 -4.82
N ILE A 700 42.26 -22.85 -5.25
CA ILE A 700 43.31 -23.55 -6.02
C ILE A 700 43.54 -22.85 -7.37
N ALA A 701 42.46 -22.43 -8.04
CA ALA A 701 42.57 -21.72 -9.31
C ALA A 701 43.20 -20.32 -9.17
N GLY A 702 43.29 -19.76 -7.97
CA GLY A 702 43.90 -18.46 -7.70
C GLY A 702 42.90 -17.28 -7.67
N VAL A 703 41.62 -17.55 -7.44
CA VAL A 703 40.58 -16.49 -7.38
C VAL A 703 40.73 -15.68 -6.10
N PRO A 704 40.83 -14.33 -6.19
CA PRO A 704 40.87 -13.48 -5.00
C PRO A 704 39.57 -13.59 -4.18
N PRO A 705 39.62 -13.60 -2.83
CA PRO A 705 38.43 -13.73 -1.99
C PRO A 705 37.33 -12.69 -2.27
N GLN A 706 37.72 -11.47 -2.64
CA GLN A 706 36.80 -10.38 -2.96
C GLN A 706 36.00 -10.63 -4.26
N LYS A 707 36.53 -11.47 -5.16
CA LYS A 707 35.90 -11.81 -6.45
C LYS A 707 35.12 -13.13 -6.40
N PHE A 708 35.15 -13.84 -5.28
CA PHE A 708 34.49 -15.13 -5.14
C PHE A 708 33.03 -15.12 -5.62
N ARG A 709 32.23 -14.16 -5.12
CA ARG A 709 30.79 -14.05 -5.44
C ARG A 709 30.54 -13.72 -6.93
N PRO A 710 31.16 -12.66 -7.50
CA PRO A 710 31.07 -12.41 -8.94
C PRO A 710 31.42 -13.65 -9.77
N ILE A 711 32.49 -14.38 -9.42
CA ILE A 711 32.92 -15.55 -10.19
C ILE A 711 31.93 -16.72 -10.08
N CYS A 712 31.40 -17.02 -8.90
CA CYS A 712 30.33 -18.02 -8.75
C CYS A 712 29.10 -17.68 -9.60
N SER A 713 28.74 -16.39 -9.69
CA SER A 713 27.67 -15.91 -10.56
C SER A 713 27.96 -16.11 -12.05
N ALA A 714 29.23 -16.08 -12.49
CA ALA A 714 29.59 -16.44 -13.87
C ALA A 714 29.51 -17.95 -14.08
N ILE A 715 30.03 -18.76 -13.15
CA ILE A 715 29.98 -20.22 -13.22
C ILE A 715 28.53 -20.72 -13.32
N ASP A 716 27.61 -20.12 -12.58
CA ASP A 716 26.18 -20.49 -12.62
C ASP A 716 25.57 -20.42 -14.03
N LYS A 717 26.10 -19.53 -14.89
CA LYS A 717 25.61 -19.36 -16.27
C LYS A 717 26.04 -20.49 -17.21
N LEU A 718 26.95 -21.37 -16.80
CA LEU A 718 27.31 -22.58 -17.58
C LEU A 718 26.12 -23.55 -17.75
N ASP A 719 25.02 -23.32 -17.03
CA ASP A 719 23.76 -24.02 -17.26
C ASP A 719 23.08 -23.66 -18.58
N LYS A 720 23.38 -22.49 -19.15
CA LYS A 720 22.71 -21.91 -20.33
C LYS A 720 23.68 -21.44 -21.40
N GLU A 721 24.86 -21.00 -21.01
CA GLU A 721 25.88 -20.40 -21.87
C GLU A 721 27.07 -21.35 -22.02
N PRO A 722 27.73 -21.36 -23.19
CA PRO A 722 28.93 -22.14 -23.40
C PRO A 722 30.12 -21.57 -22.62
N TRP A 723 31.14 -22.40 -22.38
CA TRP A 723 32.32 -22.05 -21.58
C TRP A 723 33.01 -20.77 -22.07
N GLU A 724 33.09 -20.57 -23.38
CA GLU A 724 33.77 -19.44 -24.01
C GLU A 724 33.13 -18.10 -23.61
N VAL A 725 31.79 -18.06 -23.53
CA VAL A 725 31.03 -16.87 -23.13
C VAL A 725 31.23 -16.60 -21.64
N VAL A 726 31.17 -17.65 -20.81
CA VAL A 726 31.37 -17.54 -19.36
C VAL A 726 32.79 -17.10 -19.04
N ARG A 727 33.78 -17.64 -19.75
CA ARG A 727 35.19 -17.24 -19.63
C ARG A 727 35.39 -15.77 -19.99
N ALA A 728 34.81 -15.32 -21.11
CA ALA A 728 34.88 -13.92 -21.52
C ALA A 728 34.30 -12.99 -20.43
N GLU A 729 33.14 -13.32 -19.85
CA GLU A 729 32.57 -12.56 -18.73
C GLU A 729 33.52 -12.51 -17.51
N MET A 730 34.14 -13.64 -17.14
CA MET A 730 35.07 -13.68 -16.01
C MET A 730 36.28 -12.76 -16.23
N VAL A 731 36.82 -12.73 -17.45
CA VAL A 731 38.03 -11.99 -17.78
C VAL A 731 37.72 -10.51 -18.05
N GLU A 732 36.79 -10.23 -18.96
CA GLU A 732 36.54 -8.89 -19.50
C GLU A 732 35.67 -8.05 -18.57
N GLU A 733 34.63 -8.63 -17.95
CA GLU A 733 33.71 -7.88 -17.08
C GLU A 733 34.12 -7.94 -15.61
N LYS A 734 34.52 -9.13 -15.13
CA LYS A 734 34.86 -9.36 -13.71
C LYS A 734 36.35 -9.19 -13.42
N GLY A 735 37.17 -8.98 -14.45
CA GLY A 735 38.59 -8.64 -14.37
C GLY A 735 39.46 -9.75 -13.80
N LEU A 736 39.12 -11.02 -14.05
CA LEU A 736 39.93 -12.16 -13.65
C LEU A 736 41.07 -12.37 -14.66
N PRO A 737 42.30 -12.72 -14.22
CA PRO A 737 43.35 -13.14 -15.15
C PRO A 737 42.90 -14.34 -15.99
N GLY A 738 43.30 -14.37 -17.28
CA GLY A 738 42.85 -15.41 -18.22
C GLY A 738 43.30 -16.82 -17.82
N ASP A 739 44.52 -16.96 -17.30
CA ASP A 739 45.08 -18.19 -16.77
C ASP A 739 44.31 -18.72 -15.54
N VAL A 740 43.88 -17.82 -14.65
CA VAL A 740 43.00 -18.16 -13.51
C VAL A 740 41.63 -18.63 -14.01
N ALA A 741 41.05 -17.97 -15.01
CA ALA A 741 39.79 -18.40 -15.63
C ALA A 741 39.93 -19.78 -16.29
N ASP A 742 41.04 -20.04 -16.98
CA ASP A 742 41.33 -21.34 -17.59
C ASP A 742 41.51 -22.45 -16.54
N ALA A 743 42.14 -22.14 -15.40
CA ALA A 743 42.24 -23.06 -14.27
C ALA A 743 40.88 -23.41 -13.67
N ILE A 744 39.95 -22.44 -13.53
CA ILE A 744 38.56 -22.72 -13.14
C ILE A 744 37.91 -23.68 -14.15
N GLY A 745 38.14 -23.45 -15.45
CA GLY A 745 37.61 -24.26 -16.54
C GLY A 745 37.92 -25.75 -16.41
N GLN A 746 39.11 -26.10 -15.91
CA GLN A 746 39.51 -27.50 -15.71
C GLN A 746 38.64 -28.24 -14.70
N PHE A 747 38.06 -27.53 -13.74
CA PHE A 747 37.22 -28.14 -12.71
C PHE A 747 35.74 -28.08 -13.04
N VAL A 748 35.22 -26.93 -13.49
CA VAL A 748 33.77 -26.74 -13.68
C VAL A 748 33.17 -27.57 -14.82
N VAL A 749 34.00 -28.12 -15.71
CA VAL A 749 33.55 -29.06 -16.75
C VAL A 749 33.35 -30.48 -16.22
N LEU A 750 33.88 -30.80 -15.02
CA LEU A 750 33.81 -32.12 -14.42
C LEU A 750 32.41 -32.38 -13.86
N ARG A 751 31.70 -33.30 -14.51
CA ARG A 751 30.38 -33.78 -14.10
C ARG A 751 30.15 -35.21 -14.56
N GLY A 752 29.39 -35.99 -13.81
CA GLY A 752 29.04 -37.35 -14.21
C GLY A 752 28.49 -38.22 -13.08
N GLU A 753 28.66 -39.53 -13.26
CA GLU A 753 28.21 -40.53 -12.29
C GLU A 753 28.92 -40.32 -10.94
N PRO A 754 28.17 -40.29 -9.81
CA PRO A 754 28.69 -39.95 -8.50
C PRO A 754 29.96 -40.71 -8.08
N ARG A 755 30.00 -42.04 -8.20
CA ARG A 755 31.14 -42.83 -7.72
C ARG A 755 32.36 -42.75 -8.64
N GLN A 756 32.15 -42.73 -9.95
CA GLN A 756 33.23 -42.57 -10.93
C GLN A 756 33.93 -41.21 -10.76
N LEU A 757 33.15 -40.13 -10.64
CA LEU A 757 33.72 -38.81 -10.46
C LEU A 757 34.39 -38.68 -9.09
N LEU A 758 33.77 -39.20 -8.03
CA LEU A 758 34.39 -39.23 -6.70
C LEU A 758 35.75 -39.94 -6.72
N ALA A 759 35.84 -41.13 -7.33
CA ALA A 759 37.09 -41.86 -7.46
C ALA A 759 38.19 -41.03 -8.14
N THR A 760 37.82 -40.29 -9.20
CA THR A 760 38.73 -39.38 -9.90
C THR A 760 39.20 -38.23 -9.00
N LEU A 761 38.28 -37.59 -8.28
CA LEU A 761 38.59 -36.43 -7.44
C LEU A 761 39.34 -36.78 -6.15
N THR A 762 39.23 -38.04 -5.70
CA THR A 762 39.95 -38.58 -4.53
C THR A 762 41.32 -39.17 -4.86
N ALA A 763 41.73 -39.17 -6.14
CA ALA A 763 43.06 -39.60 -6.53
C ALA A 763 44.13 -38.73 -5.84
N SER A 764 45.18 -39.36 -5.32
CA SER A 764 46.19 -38.70 -4.47
C SER A 764 46.93 -37.53 -5.15
N ASP A 765 46.98 -37.53 -6.48
CA ASP A 765 47.57 -36.48 -7.31
C ASP A 765 46.58 -35.36 -7.69
N HIS A 766 45.29 -35.52 -7.40
CA HIS A 766 44.26 -34.53 -7.73
C HIS A 766 44.31 -33.32 -6.77
N PRO A 767 44.30 -32.06 -7.25
CA PRO A 767 44.41 -30.88 -6.38
C PRO A 767 43.35 -30.78 -5.27
N LEU A 768 42.11 -31.21 -5.59
CA LEU A 768 41.02 -31.24 -4.62
C LEU A 768 41.22 -32.30 -3.51
N ALA A 769 41.94 -33.39 -3.75
CA ALA A 769 42.25 -34.38 -2.71
C ALA A 769 43.31 -33.86 -1.72
N GLN A 770 44.17 -32.95 -2.17
CA GLN A 770 45.27 -32.39 -1.37
C GLN A 770 44.82 -31.19 -0.52
N HIS A 771 43.72 -30.51 -0.90
CA HIS A 771 43.18 -29.39 -0.14
C HIS A 771 42.36 -29.89 1.07
N PRO A 772 42.65 -29.46 2.32
CA PRO A 772 42.09 -30.06 3.53
C PRO A 772 40.56 -30.00 3.61
N ASP A 773 39.95 -28.85 3.31
CA ASP A 773 38.49 -28.69 3.34
C ASP A 773 37.78 -29.48 2.24
N SER A 774 38.46 -29.68 1.12
CA SER A 774 37.93 -30.41 -0.03
C SER A 774 38.02 -31.91 0.20
N ALA A 775 39.13 -32.40 0.75
CA ALA A 775 39.28 -33.79 1.16
C ALA A 775 38.20 -34.21 2.17
N ALA A 776 37.90 -33.35 3.16
CA ALA A 776 36.81 -33.57 4.10
C ALA A 776 35.43 -33.64 3.39
N ALA A 777 35.17 -32.72 2.46
CA ALA A 777 33.94 -32.72 1.67
C ALA A 777 33.80 -33.94 0.76
N LEU A 778 34.89 -34.43 0.16
CA LEU A 778 34.89 -35.66 -0.64
C LEU A 778 34.59 -36.89 0.22
N ALA A 779 35.12 -36.95 1.44
CA ALA A 779 34.79 -38.01 2.39
C ALA A 779 33.30 -37.96 2.81
N GLU A 780 32.77 -36.77 3.08
CA GLU A 780 31.34 -36.55 3.33
C GLU A 780 30.49 -37.01 2.12
N LEU A 781 30.86 -36.64 0.90
CA LEU A 781 30.14 -37.08 -0.32
C LEU A 781 30.21 -38.59 -0.54
N SER A 782 31.33 -39.25 -0.23
CA SER A 782 31.43 -40.71 -0.27
C SER A 782 30.38 -41.37 0.63
N GLN A 783 30.29 -40.89 1.88
CA GLN A 783 29.32 -41.37 2.85
C GLN A 783 27.88 -41.11 2.40
N LEU A 784 27.62 -39.92 1.81
CA LEU A 784 26.33 -39.58 1.25
C LEU A 784 25.93 -40.53 0.11
N PHE A 785 26.84 -40.89 -0.79
CA PHE A 785 26.56 -41.80 -1.90
C PHE A 785 26.20 -43.21 -1.42
N ASP A 786 26.87 -43.71 -0.38
CA ASP A 786 26.51 -45.00 0.22
C ASP A 786 25.09 -44.98 0.80
N TYR A 787 24.68 -43.89 1.45
CA TYR A 787 23.32 -43.73 1.97
C TYR A 787 22.28 -43.60 0.87
N LEU A 788 22.57 -42.85 -0.20
CA LEU A 788 21.67 -42.72 -1.35
C LEU A 788 21.51 -44.02 -2.12
N GLU A 789 22.55 -44.86 -2.19
CA GLU A 789 22.45 -46.20 -2.76
C GLU A 789 21.54 -47.09 -1.91
N ALA A 790 21.71 -47.06 -0.58
CA ALA A 790 20.84 -47.79 0.35
C ALA A 790 19.36 -47.36 0.24
N PHE A 791 19.09 -46.09 -0.07
CA PHE A 791 17.74 -45.57 -0.31
C PHE A 791 17.23 -45.81 -1.75
N GLY A 792 18.04 -46.33 -2.67
CA GLY A 792 17.66 -46.47 -4.08
C GLY A 792 17.45 -45.11 -4.79
N ALA A 793 18.11 -44.07 -4.28
CA ALA A 793 18.01 -42.67 -4.72
C ALA A 793 19.27 -42.17 -5.45
N LEU A 794 20.36 -42.94 -5.49
CA LEU A 794 21.62 -42.53 -6.15
C LEU A 794 21.50 -42.41 -7.68
N GLY A 795 20.67 -43.25 -8.32
CA GLY A 795 20.61 -43.34 -9.79
C GLY A 795 20.38 -42.01 -10.53
N PRO A 796 19.40 -41.17 -10.12
CA PRO A 796 19.16 -39.86 -10.74
C PRO A 796 20.17 -38.76 -10.35
N ILE A 797 21.16 -39.02 -9.50
CA ILE A 797 22.11 -38.02 -9.00
C ILE A 797 23.27 -37.87 -9.99
N SER A 798 23.60 -36.62 -10.33
CA SER A 798 24.81 -36.28 -11.09
C SER A 798 25.71 -35.43 -10.21
N PHE A 799 26.93 -35.89 -9.96
CA PHE A 799 27.93 -35.05 -9.29
C PHE A 799 28.45 -34.02 -10.31
N ASP A 800 28.27 -32.73 -10.05
CA ASP A 800 28.50 -31.65 -11.03
C ASP A 800 29.18 -30.43 -10.36
N LEU A 801 30.46 -30.21 -10.69
CA LEU A 801 31.25 -29.10 -10.12
C LEU A 801 30.86 -27.72 -10.66
N SER A 802 30.07 -27.64 -11.74
CA SER A 802 29.53 -26.38 -12.25
C SER A 802 28.39 -25.82 -11.40
N LEU A 803 27.80 -26.62 -10.50
CA LEU A 803 26.71 -26.17 -9.64
C LEU A 803 27.26 -25.23 -8.55
N ALA A 804 27.23 -23.93 -8.84
CA ALA A 804 27.62 -22.84 -7.94
C ALA A 804 26.41 -22.03 -7.45
N ARG A 805 25.20 -22.56 -7.65
CA ARG A 805 23.93 -21.89 -7.40
C ARG A 805 23.52 -22.03 -5.94
N GLY A 806 23.20 -20.93 -5.27
CA GLY A 806 22.72 -21.02 -3.90
C GLY A 806 22.65 -19.67 -3.19
N LEU A 807 21.78 -19.61 -2.19
CA LEU A 807 21.70 -18.45 -1.30
C LEU A 807 22.98 -18.40 -0.45
N ASP A 808 23.41 -17.19 -0.08
CA ASP A 808 24.68 -16.93 0.62
C ASP A 808 24.86 -17.72 1.94
N TYR A 809 23.80 -18.38 2.42
CA TYR A 809 23.76 -19.10 3.68
C TYR A 809 24.13 -20.59 3.61
N TYR A 810 24.35 -21.19 2.44
CA TYR A 810 24.73 -22.61 2.35
C TYR A 810 26.17 -22.85 2.83
N THR A 811 26.36 -23.94 3.60
CA THR A 811 27.62 -24.32 4.25
C THR A 811 28.13 -25.71 3.86
N GLY A 812 27.27 -26.55 3.27
CA GLY A 812 27.58 -27.95 2.95
C GLY A 812 27.14 -28.35 1.54
N VAL A 813 26.46 -29.49 1.40
CA VAL A 813 25.90 -29.96 0.13
C VAL A 813 24.94 -28.93 -0.48
N ILE A 814 24.92 -28.87 -1.80
CA ILE A 814 24.05 -28.02 -2.61
C ILE A 814 23.54 -28.89 -3.77
N TYR A 815 22.25 -28.82 -4.06
CA TYR A 815 21.66 -29.61 -5.13
C TYR A 815 20.54 -28.88 -5.87
N GLU A 816 20.39 -29.25 -7.15
CA GLU A 816 19.42 -28.69 -8.07
C GLU A 816 18.86 -29.78 -8.97
N ALA A 817 17.53 -29.93 -9.03
CA ALA A 817 16.87 -30.88 -9.91
C ALA A 817 16.45 -30.22 -11.22
N VAL A 818 16.73 -30.86 -12.34
CA VAL A 818 16.36 -30.43 -13.70
C VAL A 818 15.67 -31.57 -14.44
N LEU A 819 14.77 -31.24 -15.37
CA LEU A 819 14.15 -32.21 -16.27
C LEU A 819 14.99 -32.40 -17.53
N GLU A 820 15.11 -33.63 -18.00
CA GLU A 820 15.79 -33.94 -19.25
C GLU A 820 14.89 -33.60 -20.46
N GLY A 821 15.50 -33.12 -21.55
CA GLY A 821 14.80 -32.87 -22.82
C GLY A 821 13.85 -31.66 -22.85
N GLY A 822 13.74 -30.89 -21.77
CA GLY A 822 12.90 -29.69 -21.69
C GLY A 822 13.68 -28.42 -21.33
N ASN A 823 13.42 -27.31 -22.02
CA ASN A 823 14.04 -26.00 -21.73
C ASN A 823 13.34 -25.28 -20.56
N VAL A 824 13.05 -26.01 -19.48
CA VAL A 824 12.15 -25.59 -18.39
C VAL A 824 12.91 -24.97 -17.20
N GLY A 825 14.22 -25.20 -17.12
CA GLY A 825 15.04 -24.80 -15.96
C GLY A 825 14.83 -25.69 -14.73
N SER A 826 15.42 -25.33 -13.60
CA SER A 826 15.35 -26.11 -12.35
C SER A 826 13.95 -26.26 -11.75
N ILE A 827 13.59 -27.44 -11.28
CA ILE A 827 12.28 -27.75 -10.69
C ILE A 827 12.35 -27.95 -9.17
N ALA A 828 13.55 -28.08 -8.60
CA ALA A 828 13.78 -28.09 -7.17
C ALA A 828 15.23 -27.68 -6.86
N ALA A 829 15.46 -27.13 -5.68
CA ALA A 829 16.80 -26.81 -5.21
C ALA A 829 16.87 -26.88 -3.69
N GLY A 830 18.07 -27.11 -3.15
CA GLY A 830 18.26 -27.18 -1.71
C GLY A 830 19.73 -27.32 -1.32
N GLY A 831 19.96 -27.52 -0.03
CA GLY A 831 21.29 -27.66 0.51
C GLY A 831 21.35 -27.55 2.04
N ARG A 832 22.56 -27.66 2.56
CA ARG A 832 22.87 -27.57 4.01
C ARG A 832 23.27 -26.14 4.39
N TYR A 833 22.71 -25.60 5.47
CA TYR A 833 22.83 -24.20 5.89
C TYR A 833 22.98 -24.02 7.42
N ASP A 834 24.08 -24.52 7.98
CA ASP A 834 24.21 -24.72 9.44
C ASP A 834 24.26 -23.44 10.28
N LYS A 835 24.54 -22.28 9.66
CA LYS A 835 24.77 -21.01 10.34
C LYS A 835 23.56 -20.08 10.38
N LEU A 836 22.51 -20.38 9.61
CA LEU A 836 21.39 -19.45 9.45
C LEU A 836 20.61 -19.22 10.76
N VAL A 837 20.35 -20.29 11.53
CA VAL A 837 19.70 -20.20 12.84
C VAL A 837 20.57 -19.45 13.86
N GLY A 838 21.88 -19.64 13.79
CA GLY A 838 22.85 -18.95 14.64
C GLY A 838 22.82 -17.44 14.47
N MET A 839 22.48 -16.94 13.27
CA MET A 839 22.32 -15.50 13.04
C MET A 839 21.12 -14.86 13.76
N PHE A 840 20.18 -15.66 14.28
CA PHE A 840 19.02 -15.19 15.05
C PHE A 840 19.18 -15.43 16.55
N SER A 841 19.71 -16.59 16.94
CA SER A 841 19.79 -17.02 18.34
C SER A 841 21.18 -16.89 18.98
N GLY A 842 22.22 -16.63 18.18
CA GLY A 842 23.62 -16.72 18.61
C GLY A 842 24.14 -18.15 18.77
N LYS A 843 23.28 -19.16 18.63
CA LYS A 843 23.63 -20.59 18.72
C LYS A 843 23.35 -21.28 17.39
N ASP A 844 24.37 -21.94 16.85
CA ASP A 844 24.20 -22.71 15.62
C ASP A 844 23.29 -23.92 15.84
N VAL A 845 22.35 -24.11 14.93
CA VAL A 845 21.53 -25.32 14.79
C VAL A 845 21.71 -25.78 13.34
N PRO A 846 22.46 -26.87 13.10
CA PRO A 846 22.67 -27.42 11.76
C PRO A 846 21.35 -27.72 11.08
N ALA A 847 21.25 -27.44 9.78
CA ALA A 847 20.02 -27.63 9.03
C ALA A 847 20.29 -27.97 7.56
N VAL A 848 19.45 -28.81 6.97
CA VAL A 848 19.46 -29.16 5.55
C VAL A 848 18.03 -29.26 5.06
N GLY A 849 17.78 -28.85 3.83
CA GLY A 849 16.44 -28.94 3.24
C GLY A 849 16.38 -28.67 1.76
N VAL A 850 15.19 -28.89 1.21
CA VAL A 850 14.87 -28.79 -0.21
C VAL A 850 13.59 -28.00 -0.41
N SER A 851 13.56 -27.19 -1.48
CA SER A 851 12.37 -26.48 -1.95
C SER A 851 12.01 -26.97 -3.35
N ILE A 852 10.75 -27.38 -3.54
CA ILE A 852 10.21 -27.71 -4.86
C ILE A 852 9.71 -26.43 -5.54
N GLY A 853 10.26 -26.14 -6.72
CA GLY A 853 9.84 -25.07 -7.62
C GLY A 853 8.51 -25.39 -8.30
N ILE A 854 7.44 -25.44 -7.51
CA ILE A 854 6.18 -26.07 -7.89
C ILE A 854 5.46 -25.39 -9.07
N GLU A 855 5.71 -24.10 -9.34
CA GLU A 855 5.08 -23.43 -10.49
C GLU A 855 5.48 -24.02 -11.84
N ARG A 856 6.72 -24.52 -11.97
CA ARG A 856 7.17 -25.22 -13.19
C ARG A 856 6.53 -26.60 -13.31
N VAL A 857 6.43 -27.30 -12.18
CA VAL A 857 5.73 -28.59 -12.07
C VAL A 857 4.26 -28.43 -12.51
N PHE A 858 3.56 -27.41 -12.04
CA PHE A 858 2.19 -27.12 -12.45
C PHE A 858 2.06 -26.89 -13.96
N ALA A 859 2.96 -26.12 -14.56
CA ALA A 859 2.90 -25.87 -16.01
C ALA A 859 3.03 -27.18 -16.83
N ILE A 860 3.89 -28.11 -16.39
CA ILE A 860 4.06 -29.41 -17.04
C ILE A 860 2.84 -30.29 -16.84
N MET A 861 2.35 -30.40 -15.60
CA MET A 861 1.17 -31.21 -15.29
C MET A 861 -0.09 -30.68 -15.98
N GLU A 862 -0.25 -29.36 -16.09
CA GLU A 862 -1.30 -28.71 -16.87
C GLU A 862 -1.20 -29.08 -18.37
N GLY A 863 0.00 -29.05 -18.94
CA GLY A 863 0.25 -29.47 -20.32
C GLY A 863 -0.12 -30.94 -20.55
N GLN A 864 0.36 -31.84 -19.68
CA GLN A 864 0.06 -33.28 -19.74
C GLN A 864 -1.42 -33.58 -19.52
N ALA A 865 -2.10 -32.87 -18.61
CA ALA A 865 -3.53 -33.03 -18.37
C ALA A 865 -4.36 -32.61 -19.58
N ARG A 866 -4.01 -31.49 -20.23
CA ARG A 866 -4.67 -31.02 -21.45
C ARG A 866 -4.49 -31.99 -22.61
N GLN A 867 -3.28 -32.55 -22.76
CA GLN A 867 -3.02 -33.55 -23.80
C GLN A 867 -3.84 -34.82 -23.56
N ARG A 868 -3.86 -35.35 -22.33
CA ARG A 868 -4.70 -36.51 -21.98
C ARG A 868 -6.19 -36.26 -22.19
N ALA A 869 -6.68 -35.05 -21.88
CA ALA A 869 -8.07 -34.68 -22.12
C ALA A 869 -8.39 -34.64 -23.62
N ALA A 870 -7.47 -34.13 -24.46
CA ALA A 870 -7.62 -34.14 -25.91
C ALA A 870 -7.62 -35.56 -26.49
N ASP A 871 -6.73 -36.44 -26.01
CA ASP A 871 -6.60 -37.81 -26.53
C ASP A 871 -7.78 -38.71 -26.11
N SER A 872 -8.28 -38.56 -24.89
CA SER A 872 -9.37 -39.37 -24.34
C SER A 872 -10.77 -38.82 -24.62
N GLY A 873 -10.88 -37.53 -24.96
CA GLY A 873 -12.16 -36.83 -25.08
C GLY A 873 -12.87 -36.56 -23.75
N VAL A 874 -12.23 -36.83 -22.61
CA VAL A 874 -12.77 -36.58 -21.27
C VAL A 874 -12.25 -35.24 -20.73
N PRO A 875 -13.12 -34.32 -20.27
CA PRO A 875 -12.68 -33.02 -19.78
C PRO A 875 -11.87 -33.13 -18.47
N ILE A 876 -10.99 -32.16 -18.23
CA ILE A 876 -10.31 -32.01 -16.94
C ILE A 876 -11.37 -31.66 -15.89
N ARG A 877 -11.53 -32.54 -14.90
CA ARG A 877 -12.55 -32.37 -13.86
C ARG A 877 -12.06 -31.36 -12.82
N ALA A 878 -12.77 -30.24 -12.73
CA ALA A 878 -12.57 -29.24 -11.68
C ALA A 878 -13.24 -29.63 -10.35
N THR A 879 -14.08 -30.67 -10.36
CA THR A 879 -14.81 -31.16 -9.19
C THR A 879 -14.60 -32.65 -8.99
N GLU A 880 -14.70 -33.09 -7.74
CA GLU A 880 -14.59 -34.49 -7.36
C GLU A 880 -15.95 -35.20 -7.28
N THR A 881 -17.00 -34.61 -7.86
CA THR A 881 -18.39 -35.11 -7.78
C THR A 881 -18.50 -36.49 -8.40
N GLN A 882 -18.87 -37.47 -7.58
CA GLN A 882 -18.99 -38.88 -7.97
C GLN A 882 -20.37 -39.17 -8.54
N VAL A 883 -21.41 -38.50 -8.03
CA VAL A 883 -22.80 -38.85 -8.35
C VAL A 883 -23.65 -37.61 -8.58
N LEU A 884 -24.34 -37.53 -9.72
CA LEU A 884 -25.40 -36.54 -9.94
C LEU A 884 -26.77 -37.17 -9.65
N VAL A 885 -27.49 -36.63 -8.68
CA VAL A 885 -28.87 -37.00 -8.38
C VAL A 885 -29.80 -36.20 -9.30
N ALA A 886 -30.43 -36.92 -10.21
CA ALA A 886 -31.30 -36.39 -11.24
C ALA A 886 -32.67 -37.05 -11.17
N SER A 887 -33.69 -36.35 -11.68
CA SER A 887 -35.05 -36.89 -11.71
C SER A 887 -35.82 -36.45 -12.94
N ILE A 888 -36.92 -37.15 -13.21
CA ILE A 888 -37.88 -36.86 -14.28
C ILE A 888 -39.23 -36.54 -13.64
N GLY A 889 -39.96 -35.57 -14.19
CA GLY A 889 -41.28 -35.16 -13.68
C GLY A 889 -41.26 -33.90 -12.81
N ASN A 890 -42.43 -33.55 -12.28
CA ASN A 890 -42.63 -32.31 -11.51
C ASN A 890 -42.65 -32.60 -9.99
N GLY A 891 -42.19 -31.64 -9.18
CA GLY A 891 -42.29 -31.74 -7.70
C GLY A 891 -41.22 -32.60 -7.03
N MET A 892 -40.22 -33.08 -7.78
CA MET A 892 -39.20 -34.02 -7.32
C MET A 892 -38.01 -33.39 -6.57
N GLN A 893 -38.00 -32.07 -6.40
CA GLN A 893 -36.89 -31.34 -5.76
C GLN A 893 -36.60 -31.85 -4.35
N VAL A 894 -37.63 -32.02 -3.51
CA VAL A 894 -37.47 -32.51 -2.14
C VAL A 894 -36.81 -33.89 -2.14
N LYS A 895 -37.24 -34.78 -3.04
CA LYS A 895 -36.68 -36.11 -3.12
C LYS A 895 -35.23 -36.13 -3.59
N ARG A 896 -34.85 -35.30 -4.57
CA ARG A 896 -33.44 -35.13 -4.98
C ARG A 896 -32.58 -34.67 -3.80
N MET A 897 -33.08 -33.73 -3.00
CA MET A 897 -32.39 -33.24 -1.81
C MET A 897 -32.27 -34.31 -0.72
N GLU A 898 -33.31 -35.11 -0.48
CA GLU A 898 -33.25 -36.25 0.46
C GLU A 898 -32.20 -37.28 0.04
N VAL A 899 -32.18 -37.67 -1.24
CA VAL A 899 -31.23 -38.65 -1.76
C VAL A 899 -29.80 -38.09 -1.69
N ALA A 900 -29.58 -36.85 -2.15
CA ALA A 900 -28.27 -36.21 -2.05
C ALA A 900 -27.79 -36.11 -0.60
N SER A 901 -28.68 -35.75 0.33
CA SER A 901 -28.37 -35.69 1.77
C SER A 901 -27.95 -37.06 2.32
N LYS A 902 -28.64 -38.15 1.93
CA LYS A 902 -28.23 -39.52 2.30
C LYS A 902 -26.86 -39.89 1.75
N LEU A 903 -26.56 -39.50 0.51
CA LEU A 903 -25.25 -39.75 -0.11
C LEU A 903 -24.14 -38.96 0.61
N TRP A 904 -24.38 -37.68 0.92
CA TRP A 904 -23.45 -36.87 1.70
C TRP A 904 -23.20 -37.42 3.10
N ALA A 905 -24.24 -37.88 3.80
CA ALA A 905 -24.12 -38.52 5.11
C ALA A 905 -23.27 -39.80 5.08
N ALA A 906 -23.18 -40.45 3.91
CA ALA A 906 -22.33 -41.61 3.67
C ALA A 906 -20.92 -41.27 3.11
N GLY A 907 -20.58 -39.98 3.02
CA GLY A 907 -19.30 -39.52 2.47
C GLY A 907 -19.17 -39.59 0.95
N ILE A 908 -20.26 -39.84 0.22
CA ILE A 908 -20.28 -39.84 -1.24
C ILE A 908 -20.42 -38.41 -1.74
N LYS A 909 -19.54 -38.00 -2.65
CA LYS A 909 -19.52 -36.65 -3.24
C LYS A 909 -20.64 -36.54 -4.27
N ALA A 910 -21.82 -36.10 -3.85
CA ALA A 910 -23.00 -36.01 -4.70
C ALA A 910 -23.43 -34.56 -5.00
N GLU A 911 -24.14 -34.35 -6.10
CA GLU A 911 -24.78 -33.06 -6.45
C GLU A 911 -26.20 -33.28 -6.98
N PHE A 912 -27.00 -32.22 -7.08
CA PHE A 912 -28.30 -32.21 -7.74
C PHE A 912 -28.58 -30.85 -8.38
N GLY A 913 -29.40 -30.82 -9.42
CA GLY A 913 -29.79 -29.56 -10.07
C GLY A 913 -30.71 -28.69 -9.20
N PHE A 914 -30.45 -27.38 -9.16
CA PHE A 914 -31.22 -26.42 -8.35
C PHE A 914 -32.53 -25.93 -8.99
N LYS A 915 -32.81 -26.32 -10.24
CA LYS A 915 -34.10 -26.06 -10.86
C LYS A 915 -35.16 -26.98 -10.24
N PRO A 916 -36.37 -26.50 -9.89
CA PRO A 916 -37.43 -27.36 -9.34
C PRO A 916 -37.75 -28.57 -10.24
N ASN A 917 -37.85 -28.33 -11.55
CA ASN A 917 -38.19 -29.34 -12.56
C ASN A 917 -37.15 -29.29 -13.71
N PRO A 918 -35.95 -29.86 -13.52
CA PRO A 918 -34.90 -29.85 -14.53
C PRO A 918 -35.24 -30.80 -15.68
N LYS A 919 -34.91 -30.41 -16.93
CA LYS A 919 -35.07 -31.32 -18.08
C LYS A 919 -33.98 -32.39 -18.02
N MET A 920 -34.31 -33.61 -18.43
CA MET A 920 -33.35 -34.72 -18.43
C MET A 920 -32.14 -34.45 -19.35
N GLY A 921 -32.36 -33.82 -20.51
CA GLY A 921 -31.28 -33.40 -21.41
C GLY A 921 -30.28 -32.46 -20.74
N ASP A 922 -30.76 -31.45 -20.00
CA ASP A 922 -29.91 -30.51 -19.26
C ASP A 922 -29.09 -31.23 -18.18
N GLN A 923 -29.69 -32.19 -17.45
CA GLN A 923 -29.03 -32.95 -16.39
C GLN A 923 -27.95 -33.88 -16.94
N LEU A 924 -28.24 -34.57 -18.05
CA LEU A 924 -27.28 -35.44 -18.73
C LEU A 924 -26.14 -34.63 -19.36
N GLY A 925 -26.47 -33.50 -19.99
CA GLY A 925 -25.48 -32.57 -20.55
C GLY A 925 -24.53 -32.05 -19.46
N TYR A 926 -25.07 -31.62 -18.32
CA TYR A 926 -24.28 -31.19 -17.18
C TYR A 926 -23.34 -32.30 -16.65
N ALA A 927 -23.83 -33.54 -16.51
CA ALA A 927 -23.02 -34.66 -16.07
C ALA A 927 -21.86 -34.96 -17.04
N LEU A 928 -22.09 -34.85 -18.36
CA LEU A 928 -21.05 -35.05 -19.37
C LEU A 928 -20.03 -33.89 -19.38
N GLU A 929 -20.49 -32.65 -19.34
CA GLU A 929 -19.63 -31.45 -19.32
C GLU A 929 -18.72 -31.43 -18.08
N GLN A 930 -19.24 -31.83 -16.92
CA GLN A 930 -18.47 -31.89 -15.67
C GLN A 930 -17.70 -33.21 -15.47
N GLY A 931 -17.88 -34.20 -16.35
CA GLY A 931 -17.25 -35.51 -16.24
C GLY A 931 -17.68 -36.33 -15.01
N ILE A 932 -18.93 -36.18 -14.57
CA ILE A 932 -19.48 -36.91 -13.40
C ILE A 932 -19.65 -38.40 -13.78
N PRO A 933 -19.10 -39.35 -13.01
CA PRO A 933 -19.03 -40.74 -13.44
C PRO A 933 -20.36 -41.50 -13.28
N PHE A 934 -21.19 -41.15 -12.31
CA PHE A 934 -22.48 -41.81 -12.07
C PHE A 934 -23.64 -40.82 -11.99
N MET A 935 -24.81 -41.24 -12.44
CA MET A 935 -26.07 -40.54 -12.21
C MET A 935 -27.05 -41.44 -11.47
N VAL A 936 -27.74 -40.90 -10.48
CA VAL A 936 -28.92 -41.53 -9.86
C VAL A 936 -30.16 -40.89 -10.45
N LEU A 937 -31.06 -41.70 -10.99
CA LEU A 937 -32.21 -41.28 -11.77
C LEU A 937 -33.49 -41.88 -11.19
N PHE A 938 -34.52 -41.05 -11.01
CA PHE A 938 -35.84 -41.52 -10.58
C PHE A 938 -36.97 -40.60 -11.07
N GLY A 939 -38.16 -41.17 -11.29
CA GLY A 939 -39.43 -40.48 -11.45
C GLY A 939 -40.47 -41.00 -10.46
N ASP A 940 -41.74 -40.63 -10.66
CA ASP A 940 -42.85 -41.10 -9.82
C ASP A 940 -42.95 -42.64 -9.81
N ASP A 941 -42.82 -43.28 -10.96
CA ASP A 941 -42.95 -44.74 -11.11
C ASP A 941 -41.86 -45.50 -10.35
N GLU A 942 -40.60 -45.08 -10.48
CA GLU A 942 -39.49 -45.73 -9.76
C GLU A 942 -39.63 -45.54 -8.24
N LEU A 943 -40.04 -44.35 -7.78
CA LEU A 943 -40.23 -44.08 -6.36
C LEU A 943 -41.39 -44.87 -5.75
N GLN A 944 -42.50 -45.07 -6.49
CA GLN A 944 -43.60 -45.92 -6.04
C GLN A 944 -43.18 -47.38 -5.85
N GLN A 945 -42.20 -47.85 -6.64
CA GLN A 945 -41.62 -49.18 -6.52
C GLN A 945 -40.50 -49.28 -5.47
N GLY A 946 -40.13 -48.16 -4.83
CA GLY A 946 -39.00 -48.11 -3.89
C GLY A 946 -37.63 -48.25 -4.56
N LEU A 947 -37.54 -47.99 -5.87
CA LEU A 947 -36.34 -48.16 -6.69
C LEU A 947 -35.79 -46.81 -7.17
N VAL A 948 -34.51 -46.82 -7.54
CA VAL A 948 -33.86 -45.76 -8.32
C VAL A 948 -32.98 -46.41 -9.39
N LYS A 949 -32.67 -45.69 -10.45
CA LYS A 949 -31.75 -46.16 -11.49
C LYS A 949 -30.38 -45.54 -11.31
N VAL A 950 -29.33 -46.37 -11.32
CA VAL A 950 -27.93 -45.92 -11.31
C VAL A 950 -27.38 -46.07 -12.72
N LYS A 951 -26.92 -44.96 -13.30
CA LYS A 951 -26.36 -44.91 -14.64
C LYS A 951 -24.85 -44.69 -14.57
N GLY A 952 -24.07 -45.59 -15.16
CA GLY A 952 -22.63 -45.44 -15.34
C GLY A 952 -22.32 -44.68 -16.63
N MET A 953 -21.72 -43.50 -16.54
CA MET A 953 -21.55 -42.60 -17.68
C MET A 953 -20.51 -43.10 -18.70
N ALA A 954 -19.38 -43.63 -18.22
CA ALA A 954 -18.34 -44.21 -19.07
C ALA A 954 -18.74 -45.58 -19.64
N ALA A 955 -19.25 -46.46 -18.78
CA ALA A 955 -19.67 -47.81 -19.16
C ALA A 955 -20.99 -47.85 -19.95
N LYS A 956 -21.75 -46.74 -19.97
CA LYS A 956 -23.10 -46.62 -20.55
C LYS A 956 -24.09 -47.66 -20.02
N THR A 957 -23.88 -48.13 -18.79
CA THR A 957 -24.76 -49.08 -18.10
C THR A 957 -25.87 -48.34 -17.35
N GLU A 958 -27.00 -49.02 -17.13
CA GLU A 958 -28.11 -48.51 -16.33
C GLU A 958 -28.76 -49.66 -15.58
N GLU A 959 -28.76 -49.59 -14.25
CA GLU A 959 -29.23 -50.68 -13.38
C GLU A 959 -30.24 -50.14 -12.35
N SER A 960 -31.29 -50.91 -12.06
CA SER A 960 -32.29 -50.55 -11.05
C SER A 960 -31.87 -51.07 -9.68
N VAL A 961 -31.77 -50.18 -8.70
CA VAL A 961 -31.27 -50.45 -7.35
C VAL A 961 -32.35 -50.04 -6.33
N PRO A 962 -32.61 -50.84 -5.28
CA PRO A 962 -33.46 -50.41 -4.18
C PRO A 962 -32.95 -49.12 -3.53
N LEU A 963 -33.84 -48.16 -3.30
CA LEU A 963 -33.48 -46.86 -2.72
C LEU A 963 -32.78 -47.00 -1.35
N GLU A 964 -33.13 -48.03 -0.57
CA GLU A 964 -32.48 -48.35 0.71
C GLU A 964 -31.04 -48.86 0.55
N GLY A 965 -30.75 -49.61 -0.52
CA GLY A 965 -29.42 -50.17 -0.82
C GLY A 965 -28.50 -49.25 -1.64
N LEU A 966 -29.02 -48.09 -2.08
CA LEU A 966 -28.34 -47.17 -3.00
C LEU A 966 -26.91 -46.79 -2.57
N VAL A 967 -26.73 -46.48 -1.29
CA VAL A 967 -25.43 -46.04 -0.76
C VAL A 967 -24.36 -47.13 -0.90
N GLY A 968 -24.68 -48.36 -0.48
CA GLY A 968 -23.74 -49.48 -0.53
C GLY A 968 -23.36 -49.83 -1.96
N GLU A 969 -24.32 -49.76 -2.88
CA GLU A 969 -24.07 -50.03 -4.29
C GLU A 969 -23.19 -48.97 -4.94
N LEU A 970 -23.46 -47.67 -4.68
CA LEU A 970 -22.59 -46.60 -5.17
C LEU A 970 -21.18 -46.67 -4.58
N GLN A 971 -21.01 -47.03 -3.29
CA GLN A 971 -19.69 -47.25 -2.71
C GLN A 971 -18.93 -48.38 -3.42
N ARG A 972 -19.60 -49.49 -3.73
CA ARG A 972 -19.03 -50.61 -4.49
C ARG A 972 -18.58 -50.18 -5.88
N LEU A 973 -19.44 -49.47 -6.62
CA LEU A 973 -19.15 -48.99 -7.97
C LEU A 973 -18.02 -47.96 -8.01
N ILE A 974 -18.01 -47.01 -7.06
CA ILE A 974 -16.97 -46.00 -6.92
C ILE A 974 -15.62 -46.65 -6.59
N ALA A 975 -15.60 -47.63 -5.68
CA ALA A 975 -14.38 -48.35 -5.33
C ALA A 975 -13.83 -49.16 -6.51
N ALA A 976 -14.71 -49.82 -7.28
CA ALA A 976 -14.32 -50.54 -8.49
C ALA A 976 -13.72 -49.61 -9.55
N GLN A 977 -14.28 -48.41 -9.74
CA GLN A 977 -13.75 -47.41 -10.66
C GLN A 977 -12.39 -46.83 -10.20
N ALA A 978 -12.14 -46.73 -8.90
CA ALA A 978 -10.86 -46.23 -8.38
C ALA A 978 -9.71 -47.25 -8.51
N ALA A 979 -10.03 -48.55 -8.67
CA ALA A 979 -9.06 -49.63 -8.81
C ALA A 979 -8.66 -49.92 -10.27
N SER A 980 -9.47 -49.47 -11.23
CA SER A 980 -9.21 -49.53 -12.68
C SER A 980 -8.44 -48.31 -13.16
#